data_AF-A0A8J6G4H4-F1
#
_entry.id   AF-A0A8J6G4H4-F1
#
_cell.length_a   1.000
_cell.length_b   1.000
_cell.length_c   1.000
_cell.angle_alpha   90.00
_cell.angle_beta   90.00
_cell.angle_gamma   90.00
#
_symmetry.space_group_name_H-M   'P 1'
#
loop_
_entity.id
_entity.type
_entity.pdbx_description
1 polymer ?
#
loop_
_entity_poly.entity_id
_entity_poly.type
_entity_poly.pdbx_seq_one_letter_code
_entity_poly.pdbx_strand_id
1 'polypeptide(L)'
;MGHKVVVFDISVIRSLWETRVKKHKAWQKKEAERLEKSALEKYILVPVIPAGIKEEWNFVAECRRKGVPQAQYCKNGFIDTNTRLLEKIERNSVARQSAWVKDRDKRSDPFVFELSGTQWTELPDSLKEQTHLKEWHIHSTLIQIIPTYIELFQAMRILDLPKNQITCLPAEIGRLKNLRELNVSFNHLKNVPPELGDCENLERLDCSGNLDLAELPFELSNLKQVTFVDISANKFSSVPICVLRMCRLQWLDISNNNLSDLPQDIDRLEELQSFLLYKNKLTYLPQAMLNLRKLTLLVVSGDDLVELPTALCDASTPLKFVSLMDNPIDKSQCQDSNEILESEQDRQHFDKEFMKAYIEDLKERGLCLARKTTVRWCAVSNPEAQKCSRWQKAMKEVGGQPLNCVKRSSTQRCIQAIVTNKADAMTLDGGSMFAAGTAPYKLRPIAAEIYGTKTQPRTHYYAVAVVRKSSNFRLNQLRGLRSCHTGLGRSAGWNIPIGTLRPFLNWEGPPASLEEAVSKFFSESCIPGANKDRFPNLCSLCRGTGAARCASSPEEPYSGYAGAFKCLRDNAGDVAFTRGSTVLEELPDKAERDQYKLLCPDNTWKSVEAYKECHLAQVPSHAVVARSVRGKEDAIWELLSQAQDKFGKDKTSEFKLFASLAGQKEKDLLFKDSAIGFSRVPPKVDVGLYLTYNYITSIQNLHRKEKDVAATRARVTWCAVGSEEKRKCDEWNGASNGRVTCTSFPTTEDCITAIMKGDADAMSLDGGYIYIAGKCGLVPVLAENQKSPKSNGSDCVDRPAEGYFAVAAVRKEDTGFSWSSVRGKKSCHTAVDRTAGWNIPVGLLVNQTRSCRFDEFFSQSCAPGADPRSNLCALCVGDEKGENKCAPNSRERYHGYNGALRAWVWPVLDKPRAKWAAGARASYDTSIPEHGGKGTEEWARNLRLEDFELLCLDDTRKPVTEAKDCHLAIAPNHAVISRTDKVEVLQQVLFDQQNQFGRTGSRCPGEFCLFQSKTKNLLFNDNTECLAKLHGKTTYDKYLGQEYVVATTNLKQCSSSREWILDGITEEATWQNIADFLLGSQIAPKS
;
A
#
# COMPACT_ATOMS: atom_id res chain seq x y z
N MET A 1 61.81 6.42 -42.65
CA MET A 1 61.49 5.01 -42.99
C MET A 1 59.98 4.90 -43.03
N GLY A 2 59.43 4.65 -44.21
CA GLY A 2 57.98 4.65 -44.43
C GLY A 2 57.33 3.35 -44.01
N HIS A 3 56.06 3.41 -43.62
CA HIS A 3 55.15 2.26 -43.70
C HIS A 3 53.76 2.68 -44.20
N LYS A 4 53.21 1.77 -45.00
CA LYS A 4 52.13 1.89 -45.98
C LYS A 4 50.76 2.13 -45.34
N VAL A 5 49.98 3.02 -45.94
CA VAL A 5 48.52 3.08 -45.76
C VAL A 5 47.90 1.96 -46.61
N VAL A 6 47.18 1.03 -45.97
CA VAL A 6 46.36 0.03 -46.64
C VAL A 6 44.95 0.61 -46.79
N VAL A 7 44.54 0.86 -48.02
CA VAL A 7 43.16 1.22 -48.36
C VAL A 7 42.39 -0.08 -48.60
N PHE A 8 41.37 -0.35 -47.78
CA PHE A 8 40.47 -1.48 -48.01
C PHE A 8 39.36 -1.08 -48.99
N ASP A 9 39.23 -1.86 -50.07
CA ASP A 9 38.18 -1.74 -51.06
C ASP A 9 36.85 -2.28 -50.50
N ILE A 10 35.93 -1.36 -50.18
CA ILE A 10 34.64 -1.62 -49.52
C ILE A 10 33.60 -2.21 -50.50
N SER A 11 33.93 -2.33 -51.79
CA SER A 11 33.01 -2.84 -52.82
C SER A 11 32.59 -4.30 -52.60
N VAL A 12 33.44 -5.13 -51.99
CA VAL A 12 33.18 -6.56 -51.73
C VAL A 12 32.22 -6.78 -50.55
N ILE A 13 32.21 -5.88 -49.56
CA ILE A 13 31.30 -5.98 -48.39
C ILE A 13 29.87 -5.61 -48.79
N ARG A 14 29.70 -4.68 -49.73
CA ARG A 14 28.40 -4.21 -50.19
C ARG A 14 27.61 -5.29 -50.95
N SER A 15 28.28 -6.08 -51.80
CA SER A 15 27.63 -7.15 -52.57
C SER A 15 27.14 -8.32 -51.68
N LEU A 16 27.87 -8.62 -50.60
CA LEU A 16 27.46 -9.61 -49.59
C LEU A 16 26.26 -9.14 -48.75
N TRP A 17 26.19 -7.84 -48.44
CA TRP A 17 25.07 -7.25 -47.70
C TRP A 17 23.77 -7.22 -48.52
N GLU A 18 23.85 -6.83 -49.80
CA GLU A 18 22.70 -6.79 -50.71
C GLU A 18 22.08 -8.18 -50.93
N THR A 19 22.90 -9.24 -50.92
CA THR A 19 22.46 -10.63 -51.05
C THR A 19 21.73 -11.13 -49.79
N ARG A 20 22.19 -10.76 -48.59
CA ARG A 20 21.53 -11.08 -47.31
C ARG A 20 20.20 -10.36 -47.15
N VAL A 21 20.12 -9.09 -47.55
CA VAL A 21 18.88 -8.30 -47.47
C VAL A 21 17.80 -8.84 -48.41
N LYS A 22 18.17 -9.27 -49.63
CA LYS A 22 17.22 -9.94 -50.55
C LYS A 22 16.68 -11.25 -49.96
N LYS A 23 17.54 -12.05 -49.30
CA LYS A 23 17.13 -13.32 -48.67
C LYS A 23 16.20 -13.10 -47.47
N HIS A 24 16.44 -12.06 -46.67
CA HIS A 24 15.60 -11.70 -45.53
C HIS A 24 14.23 -11.14 -45.95
N LYS A 25 14.16 -10.30 -47.00
CA LYS A 25 12.89 -9.82 -47.55
C LYS A 25 12.03 -10.95 -48.15
N ALA A 26 12.68 -11.94 -48.79
CA ALA A 26 11.98 -13.12 -49.33
C ALA A 26 11.41 -14.03 -48.22
N TRP A 27 12.12 -14.16 -47.09
CA TRP A 27 11.63 -14.91 -45.93
C TRP A 27 10.44 -14.21 -45.25
N GLN A 28 10.49 -12.89 -45.08
CA GLN A 28 9.36 -12.14 -44.52
C GLN A 28 8.10 -12.19 -45.40
N LYS A 29 8.26 -12.19 -46.72
CA LYS A 29 7.12 -12.34 -47.64
C LYS A 29 6.45 -13.71 -47.51
N LYS A 30 7.24 -14.78 -47.34
CA LYS A 30 6.72 -16.14 -47.11
C LYS A 30 6.02 -16.31 -45.76
N GLU A 31 6.50 -15.64 -44.72
CA GLU A 31 5.88 -15.71 -43.39
C GLU A 31 4.57 -14.90 -43.33
N ALA A 32 4.52 -13.76 -44.04
CA ALA A 32 3.30 -12.98 -44.22
C ALA A 32 2.23 -13.76 -45.02
N GLU A 33 2.63 -14.45 -46.10
CA GLU A 33 1.73 -15.34 -46.87
C GLU A 33 1.25 -16.56 -46.07
N ARG A 34 2.03 -17.02 -45.07
CA ARG A 34 1.66 -18.12 -44.16
C ARG A 34 0.61 -17.68 -43.13
N LEU A 35 0.70 -16.44 -42.66
CA LEU A 35 -0.25 -15.84 -41.71
C LEU A 35 -1.58 -15.46 -42.39
N GLU A 36 -1.55 -15.02 -43.66
CA GLU A 36 -2.75 -14.66 -44.43
C GLU A 36 -3.65 -15.86 -44.78
N LYS A 37 -3.10 -17.08 -44.79
CA LYS A 37 -3.83 -18.32 -45.14
C LYS A 37 -4.38 -19.11 -43.95
N SER A 38 -4.13 -18.67 -42.72
CA SER A 38 -4.67 -19.33 -41.52
C SER A 38 -6.07 -18.81 -41.19
N ALA A 39 -7.07 -19.32 -41.91
CA ALA A 39 -8.48 -18.99 -41.68
C ALA A 39 -9.06 -19.79 -40.52
N LEU A 40 -9.34 -19.13 -39.39
CA LEU A 40 -10.62 -19.19 -38.66
C LEU A 40 -10.59 -18.25 -37.44
N GLU A 41 -10.62 -16.95 -37.72
CA GLU A 41 -11.51 -16.05 -36.98
C GLU A 41 -12.79 -15.92 -37.80
N LYS A 42 -13.98 -15.92 -37.16
CA LYS A 42 -14.93 -14.79 -37.26
C LYS A 42 -16.33 -15.04 -36.65
N TYR A 43 -16.75 -14.03 -35.85
CA TYR A 43 -18.10 -13.46 -35.68
C TYR A 43 -19.08 -14.15 -34.68
N ILE A 44 -19.89 -13.48 -33.81
CA ILE A 44 -20.13 -12.05 -33.47
C ILE A 44 -21.11 -11.93 -32.25
N LEU A 45 -20.94 -10.87 -31.43
CA LEU A 45 -21.87 -10.02 -30.62
C LEU A 45 -22.97 -10.57 -29.66
N VAL A 46 -22.82 -10.31 -28.34
CA VAL A 46 -23.56 -9.39 -27.37
C VAL A 46 -25.11 -9.19 -27.53
N PRO A 47 -26.02 -8.86 -26.53
CA PRO A 47 -26.03 -8.79 -25.02
C PRO A 47 -27.29 -9.34 -24.23
N VAL A 48 -27.15 -9.54 -22.90
CA VAL A 48 -28.10 -9.27 -21.74
C VAL A 48 -29.40 -10.11 -21.45
N ILE A 49 -29.35 -10.87 -20.32
CA ILE A 49 -30.33 -11.19 -19.18
C ILE A 49 -31.72 -11.85 -19.53
N PRO A 50 -32.21 -12.99 -18.91
CA PRO A 50 -32.56 -13.18 -17.47
C PRO A 50 -32.44 -14.62 -16.85
N ALA A 51 -32.75 -14.73 -15.55
CA ALA A 51 -32.47 -15.83 -14.61
C ALA A 51 -33.09 -17.25 -14.87
N GLY A 52 -33.80 -17.49 -15.98
CA GLY A 52 -34.26 -18.85 -16.36
C GLY A 52 -33.20 -19.68 -17.11
N ILE A 53 -32.17 -19.02 -17.63
CA ILE A 53 -31.16 -19.62 -18.53
C ILE A 53 -30.15 -20.52 -17.78
N LYS A 54 -29.99 -20.36 -16.46
CA LYS A 54 -28.97 -21.08 -15.70
C LYS A 54 -29.26 -22.59 -15.55
N GLU A 55 -30.53 -22.99 -15.50
CA GLU A 55 -30.92 -24.41 -15.37
C GLU A 55 -30.82 -25.15 -16.71
N GLU A 56 -31.20 -24.51 -17.82
CA GLU A 56 -31.00 -25.08 -19.17
C GLU A 56 -29.51 -25.21 -19.53
N TRP A 57 -28.67 -24.24 -19.16
CA TRP A 57 -27.22 -24.32 -19.38
C TRP A 57 -26.54 -25.41 -18.56
N ASN A 58 -27.00 -25.65 -17.32
CA ASN A 58 -26.48 -26.75 -16.51
C ASN A 58 -26.85 -28.12 -17.10
N PHE A 59 -28.08 -28.29 -17.59
CA PHE A 59 -28.51 -29.52 -18.28
C PHE A 59 -27.73 -29.75 -19.59
N VAL A 60 -27.51 -28.70 -20.39
CA VAL A 60 -26.68 -28.78 -21.60
C VAL A 60 -25.21 -29.07 -21.29
N ALA A 61 -24.66 -28.50 -20.22
CA ALA A 61 -23.31 -28.79 -19.76
C ALA A 61 -23.16 -30.25 -19.29
N GLU A 62 -24.16 -30.79 -18.57
CA GLU A 62 -24.22 -32.20 -18.15
C GLU A 62 -24.28 -33.15 -19.36
N CYS A 63 -25.15 -32.86 -20.35
CA CYS A 63 -25.25 -33.62 -21.59
C CYS A 63 -23.96 -33.55 -22.43
N ARG A 64 -23.28 -32.39 -22.50
CA ARG A 64 -21.97 -32.26 -23.16
C ARG A 64 -20.88 -33.03 -22.41
N ARG A 65 -20.86 -32.99 -21.09
CA ARG A 65 -19.91 -33.75 -20.25
C ARG A 65 -20.09 -35.26 -20.43
N LYS A 66 -21.33 -35.74 -20.61
CA LYS A 66 -21.65 -37.15 -20.93
C LYS A 66 -21.60 -37.48 -22.43
N GLY A 67 -21.20 -36.55 -23.29
CA GLY A 67 -20.97 -36.79 -24.73
C GLY A 67 -22.23 -36.91 -25.59
N VAL A 68 -23.38 -36.40 -25.13
CA VAL A 68 -24.66 -36.49 -25.85
C VAL A 68 -24.68 -35.47 -27.01
N PRO A 69 -24.94 -35.89 -28.26
CA PRO A 69 -24.99 -34.97 -29.41
C PRO A 69 -26.12 -33.95 -29.28
N GLN A 70 -25.85 -32.70 -29.64
CA GLN A 70 -26.79 -31.58 -29.45
C GLN A 70 -28.16 -31.83 -30.12
N ALA A 71 -28.22 -32.51 -31.25
CA ALA A 71 -29.46 -32.83 -31.96
C ALA A 71 -30.44 -33.72 -31.15
N GLN A 72 -30.00 -34.39 -30.08
CA GLN A 72 -30.86 -35.26 -29.28
C GLN A 72 -31.66 -34.52 -28.19
N TYR A 73 -31.12 -33.42 -27.64
CA TYR A 73 -31.80 -32.62 -26.61
C TYR A 73 -32.21 -31.22 -27.10
N CYS A 74 -31.79 -30.81 -28.29
CA CYS A 74 -32.28 -29.60 -28.96
C CYS A 74 -33.20 -29.99 -30.12
N LYS A 75 -34.51 -29.75 -29.99
CA LYS A 75 -35.49 -29.94 -31.08
C LYS A 75 -36.14 -28.62 -31.44
N ASN A 76 -36.13 -28.28 -32.73
CA ASN A 76 -36.76 -27.07 -33.28
C ASN A 76 -36.43 -25.78 -32.52
N GLY A 77 -35.19 -25.66 -32.04
CA GLY A 77 -34.70 -24.45 -31.36
C GLY A 77 -34.98 -24.36 -29.85
N PHE A 78 -35.59 -25.37 -29.23
CA PHE A 78 -35.81 -25.45 -27.79
C PHE A 78 -35.03 -26.60 -27.15
N ILE A 79 -34.51 -26.40 -25.94
CA ILE A 79 -33.83 -27.41 -25.12
C ILE A 79 -34.90 -28.23 -24.39
N ASP A 80 -35.02 -29.51 -24.74
CA ASP A 80 -35.91 -30.45 -24.05
C ASP A 80 -35.21 -30.94 -22.77
N THR A 81 -35.58 -30.36 -21.63
CA THR A 81 -35.00 -30.65 -20.30
C THR A 81 -35.61 -31.88 -19.62
N ASN A 82 -36.41 -32.69 -20.33
CA ASN A 82 -37.09 -33.83 -19.76
C ASN A 82 -36.11 -34.95 -19.33
N THR A 83 -36.08 -35.25 -18.02
CA THR A 83 -35.05 -36.04 -17.31
C THR A 83 -34.89 -37.50 -17.77
N ARG A 84 -35.84 -38.04 -18.55
CA ARG A 84 -35.79 -39.39 -19.12
C ARG A 84 -34.73 -39.61 -20.21
N LEU A 85 -34.08 -38.55 -20.70
CA LEU A 85 -33.02 -38.63 -21.71
C LEU A 85 -31.66 -39.02 -21.10
N LEU A 86 -31.37 -38.60 -19.86
CA LEU A 86 -30.15 -38.95 -19.12
C LEU A 86 -30.21 -40.40 -18.58
N GLU A 87 -31.38 -40.86 -18.16
CA GLU A 87 -31.61 -42.25 -17.69
C GLU A 87 -31.46 -43.30 -18.81
N LYS A 88 -31.78 -42.95 -20.06
CA LYS A 88 -31.58 -43.83 -21.23
C LYS A 88 -30.11 -44.02 -21.61
N ILE A 89 -29.23 -43.12 -21.18
CA ILE A 89 -27.79 -43.13 -21.51
C ILE A 89 -26.98 -43.87 -20.43
N GLU A 90 -27.42 -43.82 -19.16
CA GLU A 90 -26.82 -44.59 -18.06
C GLU A 90 -27.03 -46.13 -18.18
N ARG A 91 -28.03 -46.57 -18.94
CA ARG A 91 -28.18 -48.00 -19.30
C ARG A 91 -27.23 -48.47 -20.40
N ASN A 92 -26.67 -47.56 -21.20
CA ASN A 92 -25.69 -47.89 -22.25
C ASN A 92 -24.23 -47.83 -21.75
N SER A 93 -23.98 -47.29 -20.54
CA SER A 93 -22.66 -47.33 -19.88
C SER A 93 -22.28 -48.69 -19.27
N VAL A 94 -23.23 -49.63 -19.18
CA VAL A 94 -22.98 -50.99 -18.66
C VAL A 94 -22.42 -51.94 -19.74
N ALA A 95 -22.49 -51.55 -21.03
CA ALA A 95 -22.02 -52.36 -22.16
C ALA A 95 -20.63 -51.97 -22.72
N ARG A 96 -19.89 -51.05 -22.07
CA ARG A 96 -18.53 -50.64 -22.46
C ARG A 96 -17.42 -51.16 -21.52
N GLN A 97 -17.76 -52.14 -20.67
CA GLN A 97 -16.80 -52.91 -19.87
C GLN A 97 -16.07 -54.03 -20.65
N SER A 98 -16.28 -54.15 -21.98
CA SER A 98 -15.74 -55.27 -22.77
C SER A 98 -15.07 -54.87 -24.10
N ALA A 99 -14.45 -53.68 -24.16
CA ALA A 99 -13.60 -53.28 -25.29
C ALA A 99 -12.53 -52.24 -24.86
N TRP A 100 -11.83 -52.53 -23.76
CA TRP A 100 -10.57 -51.86 -23.39
C TRP A 100 -9.38 -52.53 -24.11
N VAL A 101 -9.50 -52.76 -25.41
CA VAL A 101 -8.41 -53.23 -26.28
C VAL A 101 -8.69 -52.68 -27.68
N LYS A 102 -7.82 -51.76 -28.14
CA LYS A 102 -7.81 -51.01 -29.43
C LYS A 102 -8.72 -49.78 -29.40
N ASP A 103 -8.25 -48.53 -29.36
CA ASP A 103 -7.15 -47.97 -30.13
C ASP A 103 -6.58 -46.72 -29.43
N ARG A 104 -5.25 -46.65 -29.37
CA ARG A 104 -4.48 -45.43 -29.15
C ARG A 104 -4.62 -44.58 -30.41
N ASP A 105 -4.76 -43.26 -30.28
CA ASP A 105 -3.78 -42.35 -30.89
C ASP A 105 -4.10 -40.86 -30.62
N LYS A 106 -3.77 -40.45 -29.39
CA LYS A 106 -2.86 -39.32 -29.13
C LYS A 106 -1.93 -39.76 -28.00
N ARG A 107 -0.96 -40.56 -28.45
CA ARG A 107 0.17 -41.21 -27.75
C ARG A 107 0.49 -40.67 -26.35
N SER A 108 -0.13 -41.25 -25.32
CA SER A 108 0.55 -41.40 -24.03
C SER A 108 1.78 -42.26 -24.30
N ASP A 109 2.97 -41.71 -24.08
CA ASP A 109 4.20 -42.45 -24.27
C ASP A 109 4.09 -43.79 -23.50
N PRO A 110 4.30 -44.96 -24.13
CA PRO A 110 4.22 -46.26 -23.46
C PRO A 110 5.09 -46.36 -22.20
N PHE A 111 6.02 -45.44 -22.00
CA PHE A 111 6.94 -45.43 -20.88
C PHE A 111 6.56 -44.46 -19.75
N VAL A 112 5.46 -43.70 -19.87
CA VAL A 112 5.10 -42.63 -18.91
C VAL A 112 3.82 -42.95 -18.14
N PHE A 113 3.87 -42.78 -16.81
CA PHE A 113 2.74 -42.92 -15.89
C PHE A 113 2.44 -41.59 -15.20
N GLU A 114 1.19 -41.13 -15.28
CA GLU A 114 0.74 -39.85 -14.70
C GLU A 114 -0.39 -40.06 -13.69
N LEU A 115 -0.33 -39.40 -12.53
CA LEU A 115 -1.35 -39.48 -11.48
C LEU A 115 -1.49 -38.14 -10.75
N SER A 116 -2.71 -37.59 -10.66
CA SER A 116 -2.94 -36.34 -9.93
C SER A 116 -4.34 -36.24 -9.29
N GLY A 117 -4.41 -35.38 -8.26
CA GLY A 117 -5.65 -35.06 -7.54
C GLY A 117 -5.71 -35.63 -6.12
N THR A 118 -6.40 -34.92 -5.24
CA THR A 118 -6.44 -35.17 -3.79
C THR A 118 -7.23 -36.42 -3.39
N GLN A 119 -7.88 -37.09 -4.34
CA GLN A 119 -8.59 -38.35 -4.11
C GLN A 119 -7.65 -39.55 -3.94
N TRP A 120 -6.40 -39.44 -4.40
CA TRP A 120 -5.44 -40.54 -4.33
C TRP A 120 -4.69 -40.52 -3.01
N THR A 121 -4.90 -41.57 -2.20
CA THR A 121 -4.20 -41.79 -0.92
C THR A 121 -3.11 -42.85 -1.02
N GLU A 122 -3.16 -43.70 -2.04
CA GLU A 122 -2.21 -44.78 -2.30
C GLU A 122 -1.98 -44.99 -3.80
N LEU A 123 -0.89 -45.68 -4.17
CA LEU A 123 -0.60 -46.03 -5.56
C LEU A 123 -1.42 -47.27 -5.98
N PRO A 124 -1.92 -47.33 -7.24
CA PRO A 124 -2.68 -48.49 -7.70
C PRO A 124 -1.83 -49.78 -7.70
N ASP A 125 -2.38 -50.87 -7.13
CA ASP A 125 -1.71 -52.18 -7.06
C ASP A 125 -1.28 -52.73 -8.43
N SER A 126 -2.03 -52.41 -9.49
CA SER A 126 -1.72 -52.82 -10.87
C SER A 126 -0.41 -52.23 -11.40
N LEU A 127 0.12 -51.18 -10.76
CA LEU A 127 1.34 -50.51 -11.19
C LEU A 127 2.54 -51.48 -11.15
N LYS A 128 2.57 -52.41 -10.18
CA LYS A 128 3.64 -53.41 -10.03
C LYS A 128 3.88 -54.28 -11.28
N GLU A 129 2.87 -54.42 -12.14
CA GLU A 129 2.92 -55.23 -13.36
C GLU A 129 3.43 -54.44 -14.57
N GLN A 130 3.59 -53.11 -14.44
CA GLN A 130 3.96 -52.19 -15.52
C GLN A 130 5.44 -51.82 -15.50
N THR A 131 6.32 -52.81 -15.28
CA THR A 131 7.78 -52.62 -15.13
C THR A 131 8.50 -52.03 -16.35
N HIS A 132 7.80 -51.92 -17.49
CA HIS A 132 8.28 -51.27 -18.69
C HIS A 132 8.34 -49.74 -18.58
N LEU A 133 7.61 -49.15 -17.62
CA LEU A 133 7.57 -47.70 -17.40
C LEU A 133 8.96 -47.13 -17.06
N LYS A 134 9.24 -45.97 -17.62
CA LYS A 134 10.48 -45.22 -17.44
C LYS A 134 10.29 -43.89 -16.73
N GLU A 135 9.06 -43.37 -16.67
CA GLU A 135 8.80 -42.07 -16.06
C GLU A 135 7.50 -42.11 -15.24
N TRP A 136 7.56 -41.61 -14.02
CA TRP A 136 6.41 -41.40 -13.15
C TRP A 136 6.26 -39.91 -12.86
N HIS A 137 5.08 -39.35 -13.12
CA HIS A 137 4.71 -37.97 -12.81
C HIS A 137 3.47 -37.98 -11.90
N ILE A 138 3.69 -37.82 -10.60
CA ILE A 138 2.65 -37.92 -9.57
C ILE A 138 2.63 -36.65 -8.73
N HIS A 139 1.59 -35.84 -8.87
CA HIS A 139 1.55 -34.54 -8.19
C HIS A 139 0.20 -34.24 -7.55
N SER A 140 0.23 -33.46 -6.47
CA SER A 140 -0.99 -32.96 -5.80
C SER A 140 -1.92 -34.08 -5.29
N THR A 141 -1.34 -35.15 -4.74
CA THR A 141 -2.08 -36.27 -4.13
C THR A 141 -1.91 -36.30 -2.60
N LEU A 142 -2.58 -37.23 -1.92
CA LEU A 142 -2.43 -37.47 -0.47
C LEU A 142 -1.57 -38.71 -0.17
N ILE A 143 -0.77 -39.17 -1.14
CA ILE A 143 0.10 -40.36 -1.00
C ILE A 143 1.23 -40.08 -0.01
N GLN A 144 1.39 -40.98 0.97
CA GLN A 144 2.39 -40.86 2.04
C GLN A 144 3.60 -41.79 1.90
N ILE A 145 3.47 -42.88 1.14
CA ILE A 145 4.49 -43.94 1.06
C ILE A 145 4.68 -44.34 -0.40
N ILE A 146 5.94 -44.47 -0.82
CA ILE A 146 6.31 -45.11 -2.09
C ILE A 146 6.49 -46.62 -1.82
N PRO A 147 5.79 -47.50 -2.53
CA PRO A 147 5.89 -48.95 -2.35
C PRO A 147 7.29 -49.50 -2.68
N THR A 148 7.71 -50.53 -1.93
CA THR A 148 9.02 -51.18 -2.08
C THR A 148 9.21 -51.87 -3.43
N TYR A 149 8.11 -52.28 -4.09
CA TYR A 149 8.17 -52.86 -5.44
C TYR A 149 8.70 -51.90 -6.51
N ILE A 150 9.01 -50.65 -6.16
CA ILE A 150 9.71 -49.72 -7.05
C ILE A 150 11.03 -50.30 -7.59
N GLU A 151 11.67 -51.23 -6.88
CA GLU A 151 12.85 -51.95 -7.38
C GLU A 151 12.60 -52.71 -8.70
N LEU A 152 11.35 -53.05 -9.02
CA LEU A 152 11.02 -53.76 -10.25
C LEU A 152 11.19 -52.90 -11.51
N PHE A 153 11.24 -51.56 -11.36
CA PHE A 153 11.30 -50.60 -12.48
C PHE A 153 12.74 -50.31 -12.91
N GLN A 154 13.49 -51.34 -13.29
CA GLN A 154 14.91 -51.24 -13.64
C GLN A 154 15.21 -50.26 -14.79
N ALA A 155 14.23 -49.94 -15.63
CA ALA A 155 14.35 -48.98 -16.73
C ALA A 155 13.96 -47.54 -16.36
N MET A 156 13.61 -47.26 -15.09
CA MET A 156 13.17 -45.95 -14.62
C MET A 156 14.23 -44.87 -14.86
N ARG A 157 13.79 -43.72 -15.36
CA ARG A 157 14.60 -42.53 -15.70
C ARG A 157 14.15 -41.29 -14.94
N ILE A 158 12.84 -41.07 -14.80
CA ILE A 158 12.28 -39.89 -14.13
C ILE A 158 11.29 -40.33 -13.06
N LEU A 159 11.51 -39.85 -11.84
CA LEU A 159 10.59 -40.03 -10.72
C LEU A 159 10.22 -38.64 -10.18
N ASP A 160 9.14 -38.08 -10.71
CA ASP A 160 8.62 -36.75 -10.36
C ASP A 160 7.40 -36.88 -9.44
N LEU A 161 7.58 -36.58 -8.15
CA LEU A 161 6.62 -36.77 -7.07
C LEU A 161 6.31 -35.48 -6.24
N PRO A 162 6.13 -34.29 -6.84
CA PRO A 162 6.03 -33.04 -6.09
C PRO A 162 4.64 -32.84 -5.45
N LYS A 163 4.59 -32.11 -4.32
CA LYS A 163 3.34 -31.71 -3.64
C LYS A 163 2.45 -32.91 -3.26
N ASN A 164 3.04 -33.95 -2.68
CA ASN A 164 2.32 -35.08 -2.08
C ASN A 164 2.50 -35.06 -0.54
N GLN A 165 2.25 -36.17 0.17
CA GLN A 165 2.42 -36.27 1.62
C GLN A 165 3.54 -37.25 2.01
N ILE A 166 4.51 -37.48 1.12
CA ILE A 166 5.50 -38.57 1.28
C ILE A 166 6.38 -38.32 2.51
N THR A 167 6.44 -39.29 3.42
CA THR A 167 7.19 -39.16 4.69
C THR A 167 8.59 -39.76 4.66
N CYS A 168 8.81 -40.77 3.80
CA CYS A 168 10.11 -41.42 3.61
C CYS A 168 10.23 -42.01 2.18
N LEU A 169 11.47 -42.17 1.71
CA LEU A 169 11.76 -42.92 0.49
C LEU A 169 12.22 -44.35 0.86
N PRO A 170 11.80 -45.38 0.11
CA PRO A 170 12.22 -46.76 0.33
C PRO A 170 13.70 -46.97 -0.04
N ALA A 171 14.40 -47.85 0.66
CA ALA A 171 15.80 -48.20 0.36
C ALA A 171 15.95 -48.82 -1.04
N GLU A 172 14.89 -49.48 -1.50
CA GLU A 172 14.74 -50.10 -2.81
C GLU A 172 14.94 -49.11 -3.98
N ILE A 173 14.83 -47.80 -3.73
CA ILE A 173 15.13 -46.76 -4.74
C ILE A 173 16.56 -46.88 -5.29
N GLY A 174 17.52 -47.36 -4.49
CA GLY A 174 18.91 -47.58 -4.89
C GLY A 174 19.10 -48.61 -6.01
N ARG A 175 18.08 -49.44 -6.26
CA ARG A 175 18.08 -50.41 -7.37
C ARG A 175 17.79 -49.78 -8.73
N LEU A 176 17.36 -48.52 -8.78
CA LEU A 176 17.02 -47.80 -10.01
C LEU A 176 18.28 -47.24 -10.70
N LYS A 177 19.13 -48.13 -11.22
CA LYS A 177 20.44 -47.74 -11.80
C LYS A 177 20.34 -46.81 -13.01
N ASN A 178 19.18 -46.72 -13.67
CA ASN A 178 18.96 -45.84 -14.82
C ASN A 178 18.30 -44.50 -14.47
N LEU A 179 18.01 -44.25 -13.19
CA LEU A 179 17.34 -43.03 -12.74
C LEU A 179 18.23 -41.81 -13.01
N ARG A 180 17.65 -40.80 -13.67
CA ARG A 180 18.31 -39.53 -14.03
C ARG A 180 17.73 -38.36 -13.26
N GLU A 181 16.43 -38.35 -13.02
CA GLU A 181 15.76 -37.26 -12.32
C GLU A 181 14.92 -37.79 -11.17
N LEU A 182 15.13 -37.22 -9.98
CA LEU A 182 14.33 -37.45 -8.79
C LEU A 182 13.84 -36.11 -8.25
N ASN A 183 12.52 -35.91 -8.25
CA ASN A 183 11.89 -34.76 -7.64
C ASN A 183 10.88 -35.22 -6.58
N VAL A 184 11.15 -34.87 -5.33
CA VAL A 184 10.32 -35.18 -4.16
C VAL A 184 10.00 -33.90 -3.38
N SER A 185 9.94 -32.77 -4.08
CA SER A 185 9.70 -31.45 -3.50
C SER A 185 8.30 -31.31 -2.87
N PHE A 186 8.18 -30.44 -1.86
CA PHE A 186 6.92 -30.16 -1.14
C PHE A 186 6.24 -31.41 -0.56
N ASN A 187 7.02 -32.29 0.06
CA ASN A 187 6.55 -33.45 0.80
C ASN A 187 6.84 -33.30 2.30
N HIS A 188 6.82 -34.41 3.05
CA HIS A 188 7.07 -34.47 4.49
C HIS A 188 8.28 -35.34 4.82
N LEU A 189 9.29 -35.39 3.93
CA LEU A 189 10.49 -36.19 4.12
C LEU A 189 11.26 -35.70 5.34
N LYS A 190 11.64 -36.65 6.20
CA LYS A 190 12.55 -36.39 7.33
C LYS A 190 13.99 -36.78 7.00
N ASN A 191 14.17 -37.89 6.30
CA ASN A 191 15.46 -38.48 5.93
C ASN A 191 15.39 -38.99 4.49
N VAL A 192 16.55 -39.09 3.85
CA VAL A 192 16.76 -39.74 2.54
C VAL A 192 17.52 -41.06 2.78
N PRO A 193 17.17 -42.19 2.12
CA PRO A 193 17.86 -43.47 2.31
C PRO A 193 19.29 -43.42 1.76
N PRO A 194 20.29 -43.99 2.47
CA PRO A 194 21.67 -44.12 1.98
C PRO A 194 21.79 -44.77 0.60
N GLU A 195 20.92 -45.74 0.33
CA GLU A 195 20.85 -46.51 -0.91
C GLU A 195 20.55 -45.64 -2.13
N LEU A 196 20.00 -44.42 -1.97
CA LEU A 196 19.87 -43.48 -3.09
C LEU A 196 21.23 -43.19 -3.75
N GLY A 197 22.34 -43.28 -2.98
CA GLY A 197 23.70 -43.17 -3.48
C GLY A 197 24.09 -44.20 -4.56
N ASP A 198 23.35 -45.30 -4.65
CA ASP A 198 23.55 -46.34 -5.67
C ASP A 198 23.01 -45.94 -7.06
N CYS A 199 22.24 -44.87 -7.17
CA CYS A 199 21.70 -44.36 -8.43
C CYS A 199 22.76 -43.55 -9.21
N GLU A 200 23.86 -44.19 -9.63
CA GLU A 200 25.05 -43.54 -10.19
C GLU A 200 24.81 -42.64 -11.41
N ASN A 201 23.71 -42.85 -12.14
CA ASN A 201 23.31 -42.07 -13.31
C ASN A 201 22.41 -40.86 -13.00
N LEU A 202 22.17 -40.55 -11.72
CA LEU A 202 21.31 -39.43 -11.33
C LEU A 202 21.95 -38.10 -11.75
N GLU A 203 21.21 -37.28 -12.48
CA GLU A 203 21.62 -35.98 -13.03
C GLU A 203 20.94 -34.82 -12.26
N ARG A 204 19.69 -35.00 -11.79
CA ARG A 204 18.89 -33.98 -11.10
C ARG A 204 18.27 -34.54 -9.81
N LEU A 205 18.49 -33.84 -8.70
CA LEU A 205 17.92 -34.15 -7.39
C LEU A 205 17.20 -32.93 -6.81
N ASP A 206 15.89 -33.00 -6.62
CA ASP A 206 15.09 -31.96 -5.98
C ASP A 206 14.37 -32.52 -4.75
N CYS A 207 14.81 -32.05 -3.58
CA CYS A 207 14.24 -32.38 -2.27
C CYS A 207 13.74 -31.12 -1.55
N SER A 208 13.42 -30.05 -2.29
CA SER A 208 13.04 -28.76 -1.72
C SER A 208 11.70 -28.79 -0.97
N GLY A 209 11.52 -27.92 0.01
CA GLY A 209 10.23 -27.76 0.70
C GLY A 209 9.81 -28.96 1.58
N ASN A 210 10.75 -29.80 2.03
CA ASN A 210 10.54 -30.87 2.99
C ASN A 210 10.89 -30.38 4.40
N LEU A 211 10.00 -29.60 5.00
CA LEU A 211 10.18 -28.78 6.21
C LEU A 211 10.89 -29.40 7.43
N ASP A 212 11.06 -30.72 7.49
CA ASP A 212 11.75 -31.44 8.57
C ASP A 212 13.09 -32.10 8.16
N LEU A 213 13.45 -32.10 6.87
CA LEU A 213 14.70 -32.64 6.36
C LEU A 213 15.88 -31.76 6.80
N ALA A 214 16.84 -32.35 7.50
CA ALA A 214 17.98 -31.62 8.08
C ALA A 214 19.36 -32.19 7.67
N GLU A 215 19.42 -33.42 7.18
CA GLU A 215 20.64 -34.10 6.79
C GLU A 215 20.45 -34.94 5.51
N LEU A 216 21.56 -35.20 4.81
CA LEU A 216 21.63 -36.13 3.68
C LEU A 216 22.68 -37.21 3.98
N PRO A 217 22.45 -38.48 3.61
CA PRO A 217 23.42 -39.56 3.84
C PRO A 217 24.74 -39.29 3.11
N PHE A 218 25.83 -39.80 3.68
CA PHE A 218 27.15 -39.66 3.09
C PHE A 218 27.29 -40.43 1.77
N GLU A 219 26.56 -41.54 1.64
CA GLU A 219 26.52 -42.45 0.49
C GLU A 219 26.09 -41.74 -0.79
N LEU A 220 25.33 -40.64 -0.70
CA LEU A 220 24.98 -39.78 -1.85
C LEU A 220 26.23 -39.14 -2.49
N SER A 221 27.39 -39.19 -1.84
CA SER A 221 28.67 -38.78 -2.45
C SER A 221 29.08 -39.64 -3.66
N ASN A 222 28.45 -40.82 -3.86
CA ASN A 222 28.65 -41.68 -5.03
C ASN A 222 27.98 -41.14 -6.30
N LEU A 223 27.07 -40.17 -6.17
CA LEU A 223 26.31 -39.60 -7.28
C LEU A 223 27.16 -38.61 -8.10
N LYS A 224 28.08 -39.15 -8.91
CA LYS A 224 29.07 -38.35 -9.68
C LYS A 224 28.50 -37.67 -10.91
N GLN A 225 27.30 -38.03 -11.34
CA GLN A 225 26.64 -37.46 -12.53
C GLN A 225 25.72 -36.28 -12.20
N VAL A 226 25.48 -35.98 -10.92
CA VAL A 226 24.53 -34.93 -10.52
C VAL A 226 25.04 -33.57 -10.94
N THR A 227 24.20 -32.84 -11.67
CA THR A 227 24.44 -31.48 -12.14
C THR A 227 23.55 -30.46 -11.45
N PHE A 228 22.39 -30.89 -10.92
CA PHE A 228 21.42 -30.03 -10.25
C PHE A 228 20.99 -30.60 -8.90
N VAL A 229 21.10 -29.78 -7.85
CA VAL A 229 20.59 -30.07 -6.51
C VAL A 229 19.79 -28.89 -5.99
N ASP A 230 18.51 -29.12 -5.66
CA ASP A 230 17.68 -28.19 -4.89
C ASP A 230 17.29 -28.83 -3.55
N ILE A 231 17.81 -28.26 -2.47
CA ILE A 231 17.50 -28.60 -1.08
C ILE A 231 17.02 -27.37 -0.30
N SER A 232 16.45 -26.39 -1.01
CA SER A 232 15.89 -25.18 -0.43
C SER A 232 14.65 -25.44 0.44
N ALA A 233 14.33 -24.52 1.34
CA ALA A 233 13.17 -24.58 2.24
C ALA A 233 13.11 -25.86 3.12
N ASN A 234 14.24 -26.22 3.71
CA ASN A 234 14.44 -27.36 4.60
C ASN A 234 15.01 -26.87 5.97
N LYS A 235 15.70 -27.73 6.72
CA LYS A 235 16.33 -27.40 8.03
C LYS A 235 17.84 -27.59 8.08
N PHE A 236 18.53 -27.62 6.94
CA PHE A 236 19.99 -27.82 6.90
C PHE A 236 20.72 -26.71 7.67
N SER A 237 21.64 -27.10 8.55
CA SER A 237 22.50 -26.18 9.33
C SER A 237 23.89 -25.97 8.71
N SER A 238 24.30 -26.85 7.80
CA SER A 238 25.52 -26.73 7.00
C SER A 238 25.30 -27.36 5.61
N VAL A 239 26.18 -27.05 4.65
CA VAL A 239 26.18 -27.75 3.34
C VAL A 239 26.58 -29.22 3.57
N PRO A 240 25.75 -30.20 3.17
CA PRO A 240 26.05 -31.62 3.43
C PRO A 240 27.35 -32.08 2.74
N ILE A 241 28.16 -32.88 3.44
CA ILE A 241 29.46 -33.36 2.93
C ILE A 241 29.32 -34.14 1.63
N CYS A 242 28.22 -34.87 1.45
CA CYS A 242 27.96 -35.61 0.20
C CYS A 242 27.81 -34.67 -1.01
N VAL A 243 27.18 -33.51 -0.84
CA VAL A 243 27.03 -32.49 -1.90
C VAL A 243 28.40 -31.97 -2.32
N LEU A 244 29.31 -31.69 -1.37
CA LEU A 244 30.69 -31.24 -1.64
C LEU A 244 31.53 -32.24 -2.45
N ARG A 245 31.05 -33.49 -2.60
CA ARG A 245 31.73 -34.56 -3.36
C ARG A 245 31.10 -34.83 -4.73
N MET A 246 30.06 -34.07 -5.12
CA MET A 246 29.42 -34.12 -6.43
C MET A 246 30.20 -33.25 -7.42
N CYS A 247 31.25 -33.80 -8.02
CA CYS A 247 32.21 -33.03 -8.83
C CYS A 247 31.65 -32.46 -10.14
N ARG A 248 30.48 -32.90 -10.59
CA ARG A 248 29.80 -32.37 -11.80
C ARG A 248 28.69 -31.38 -11.48
N LEU A 249 28.53 -30.99 -10.21
CA LEU A 249 27.45 -30.11 -9.77
C LEU A 249 27.60 -28.72 -10.39
N GLN A 250 26.58 -28.29 -11.12
CA GLN A 250 26.52 -26.98 -11.79
C GLN A 250 25.55 -26.02 -11.09
N TRP A 251 24.49 -26.56 -10.48
CA TRP A 251 23.45 -25.79 -9.81
C TRP A 251 23.20 -26.30 -8.40
N LEU A 252 23.36 -25.43 -7.40
CA LEU A 252 23.07 -25.71 -6.01
C LEU A 252 22.16 -24.64 -5.41
N ASP A 253 20.97 -25.03 -5.00
CA ASP A 253 20.07 -24.20 -4.19
C ASP A 253 19.90 -24.80 -2.79
N ILE A 254 20.28 -24.01 -1.78
CA ILE A 254 20.11 -24.33 -0.36
C ILE A 254 19.47 -23.13 0.38
N SER A 255 18.71 -22.31 -0.35
CA SER A 255 18.00 -21.14 0.18
C SER A 255 16.96 -21.53 1.24
N ASN A 256 16.63 -20.62 2.16
CA ASN A 256 15.60 -20.77 3.19
C ASN A 256 15.86 -21.97 4.13
N ASN A 257 17.09 -22.09 4.61
CA ASN A 257 17.56 -23.10 5.57
C ASN A 257 18.09 -22.41 6.85
N ASN A 258 18.87 -23.13 7.67
CA ASN A 258 19.45 -22.62 8.92
C ASN A 258 20.99 -22.53 8.85
N LEU A 259 21.58 -22.32 7.65
CA LEU A 259 23.05 -22.28 7.50
C LEU A 259 23.66 -21.13 8.29
N SER A 260 24.63 -21.42 9.17
CA SER A 260 25.39 -20.41 9.91
C SER A 260 26.73 -20.06 9.27
N ASP A 261 27.29 -21.01 8.52
CA ASP A 261 28.61 -20.95 7.89
C ASP A 261 28.64 -21.80 6.61
N LEU A 262 29.68 -21.59 5.79
CA LEU A 262 29.99 -22.42 4.63
C LEU A 262 31.34 -23.13 4.83
N PRO A 263 31.46 -24.41 4.45
CA PRO A 263 32.69 -25.19 4.64
C PRO A 263 33.84 -24.67 3.78
N GLN A 264 35.07 -24.77 4.27
CA GLN A 264 36.28 -24.38 3.50
C GLN A 264 36.49 -25.26 2.27
N ASP A 265 36.06 -26.53 2.31
CA ASP A 265 36.15 -27.48 1.19
C ASP A 265 35.10 -27.20 0.08
N ILE A 266 34.43 -26.04 0.06
CA ILE A 266 33.43 -25.69 -0.97
C ILE A 266 34.06 -25.57 -2.37
N ASP A 267 35.36 -25.28 -2.43
CA ASP A 267 36.15 -25.16 -3.67
C ASP A 267 36.26 -26.46 -4.47
N ARG A 268 35.91 -27.61 -3.87
CA ARG A 268 35.79 -28.91 -4.56
C ARG A 268 34.69 -28.93 -5.63
N LEU A 269 33.75 -28.00 -5.58
CA LEU A 269 32.67 -27.88 -6.57
C LEU A 269 33.15 -27.11 -7.81
N GLU A 270 34.19 -27.61 -8.47
CA GLU A 270 34.88 -26.92 -9.58
C GLU A 270 33.97 -26.58 -10.77
N GLU A 271 32.90 -27.35 -10.95
CA GLU A 271 31.91 -27.20 -12.03
C GLU A 271 30.73 -26.28 -11.68
N LEU A 272 30.68 -25.74 -10.45
CA LEU A 272 29.53 -24.98 -9.95
C LEU A 272 29.39 -23.65 -10.68
N GLN A 273 28.21 -23.41 -11.26
CA GLN A 273 27.89 -22.21 -12.03
C GLN A 273 26.91 -21.29 -11.31
N SER A 274 25.96 -21.87 -10.56
CA SER A 274 24.93 -21.13 -9.82
C SER A 274 24.83 -21.63 -8.40
N PHE A 275 24.96 -20.71 -7.45
CA PHE A 275 24.87 -20.99 -6.03
C PHE A 275 23.90 -20.03 -5.33
N LEU A 276 22.80 -20.59 -4.82
CA LEU A 276 21.71 -19.84 -4.20
C LEU A 276 21.64 -20.13 -2.70
N LEU A 277 21.78 -19.07 -1.89
CA LEU A 277 21.89 -19.11 -0.43
C LEU A 277 20.88 -18.19 0.28
N TYR A 278 19.89 -17.65 -0.44
CA TYR A 278 18.92 -16.68 0.06
C TYR A 278 18.23 -17.13 1.38
N LYS A 279 18.04 -16.23 2.35
CA LYS A 279 17.38 -16.47 3.65
C LYS A 279 18.02 -17.61 4.47
N ASN A 280 19.29 -17.48 4.81
CA ASN A 280 19.96 -18.32 5.80
C ASN A 280 20.36 -17.49 7.04
N LYS A 281 21.39 -17.89 7.78
CA LYS A 281 21.95 -17.18 8.95
C LYS A 281 23.46 -16.98 8.80
N LEU A 282 23.95 -16.83 7.56
CA LEU A 282 25.37 -16.69 7.28
C LEU A 282 25.90 -15.37 7.83
N THR A 283 27.10 -15.40 8.42
CA THR A 283 27.77 -14.20 8.94
C THR A 283 29.01 -13.80 8.13
N TYR A 284 29.63 -14.74 7.42
CA TYR A 284 30.76 -14.52 6.50
C TYR A 284 30.76 -15.54 5.36
N LEU A 285 31.43 -15.22 4.24
CA LEU A 285 31.72 -16.16 3.15
C LEU A 285 33.21 -16.59 3.18
N PRO A 286 33.56 -17.87 3.02
CA PRO A 286 34.93 -18.34 3.08
C PRO A 286 35.73 -17.95 1.83
N GLN A 287 37.04 -17.71 2.01
CA GLN A 287 37.98 -17.38 0.92
C GLN A 287 38.04 -18.46 -0.17
N ALA A 288 37.78 -19.71 0.19
CA ALA A 288 37.71 -20.84 -0.74
C ALA A 288 36.72 -20.62 -1.90
N MET A 289 35.71 -19.75 -1.75
CA MET A 289 34.79 -19.40 -2.84
C MET A 289 35.49 -18.74 -4.05
N LEU A 290 36.64 -18.11 -3.84
CA LEU A 290 37.44 -17.51 -4.93
C LEU A 290 38.02 -18.57 -5.89
N ASN A 291 38.13 -19.83 -5.43
CA ASN A 291 38.63 -20.93 -6.25
C ASN A 291 37.56 -21.53 -7.18
N LEU A 292 36.29 -21.11 -7.06
CA LEU A 292 35.18 -21.58 -7.89
C LEU A 292 35.17 -20.89 -9.26
N ARG A 293 36.07 -21.33 -10.16
CA ARG A 293 36.36 -20.67 -11.45
C ARG A 293 35.20 -20.66 -12.46
N LYS A 294 34.15 -21.45 -12.23
CA LYS A 294 32.96 -21.51 -13.10
C LYS A 294 31.74 -20.80 -12.51
N LEU A 295 31.84 -20.26 -11.29
CA LEU A 295 30.72 -19.65 -10.59
C LEU A 295 30.36 -18.31 -11.24
N THR A 296 29.16 -18.23 -11.81
CA THR A 296 28.65 -17.03 -12.51
C THR A 296 27.54 -16.34 -11.74
N LEU A 297 26.74 -17.08 -10.99
CA LEU A 297 25.59 -16.58 -10.24
C LEU A 297 25.74 -16.92 -8.75
N LEU A 298 25.79 -15.90 -7.90
CA LEU A 298 25.79 -16.03 -6.46
C LEU A 298 24.67 -15.17 -5.86
N VAL A 299 23.73 -15.80 -5.16
CA VAL A 299 22.63 -15.08 -4.49
C VAL A 299 22.73 -15.31 -2.98
N VAL A 300 23.08 -14.27 -2.23
CA VAL A 300 23.19 -14.32 -0.76
C VAL A 300 22.45 -13.11 -0.18
N SER A 301 21.16 -13.27 0.10
CA SER A 301 20.29 -12.17 0.50
C SER A 301 19.41 -12.58 1.67
N GLY A 302 19.30 -11.72 2.69
CA GLY A 302 18.55 -12.01 3.92
C GLY A 302 19.31 -12.84 4.95
N ASP A 303 20.63 -12.68 5.02
CA ASP A 303 21.55 -13.26 6.01
C ASP A 303 22.06 -12.16 6.98
N ASP A 304 22.87 -12.53 7.98
CA ASP A 304 23.52 -11.60 8.92
C ASP A 304 24.98 -11.31 8.50
N LEU A 305 25.24 -11.24 7.19
CA LEU A 305 26.60 -11.08 6.65
C LEU A 305 27.26 -9.77 7.10
N VAL A 306 28.38 -9.89 7.80
CA VAL A 306 29.18 -8.77 8.32
C VAL A 306 30.38 -8.47 7.41
N GLU A 307 30.95 -9.49 6.76
CA GLU A 307 32.16 -9.37 5.95
C GLU A 307 32.13 -10.32 4.73
N LEU A 308 32.74 -9.87 3.62
CA LEU A 308 32.88 -10.60 2.36
C LEU A 308 34.35 -10.54 1.89
N PRO A 309 34.91 -11.61 1.28
CA PRO A 309 36.20 -11.54 0.62
C PRO A 309 36.20 -10.44 -0.46
N THR A 310 36.99 -9.38 -0.30
CA THR A 310 36.96 -8.20 -1.21
C THR A 310 37.28 -8.60 -2.66
N ALA A 311 38.15 -9.59 -2.84
CA ALA A 311 38.51 -10.17 -4.15
C ALA A 311 37.33 -10.86 -4.86
N LEU A 312 36.23 -11.18 -4.17
CA LEU A 312 35.01 -11.73 -4.78
C LEU A 312 34.26 -10.70 -5.63
N CYS A 313 34.55 -9.41 -5.42
CA CYS A 313 33.95 -8.27 -6.10
C CYS A 313 34.88 -7.64 -7.16
N ASP A 314 36.07 -8.19 -7.38
CA ASP A 314 37.02 -7.75 -8.42
C ASP A 314 36.64 -8.32 -9.80
N ALA A 315 36.91 -7.54 -10.86
CA ALA A 315 36.71 -7.93 -12.27
C ALA A 315 37.53 -9.16 -12.73
N SER A 316 38.41 -9.69 -11.88
CA SER A 316 39.21 -10.89 -12.11
C SER A 316 38.47 -12.19 -11.81
N THR A 317 37.28 -12.12 -11.20
CA THR A 317 36.44 -13.30 -10.89
C THR A 317 35.42 -13.58 -12.01
N PRO A 318 35.02 -14.86 -12.21
CA PRO A 318 34.02 -15.25 -13.21
C PRO A 318 32.57 -14.88 -12.83
N LEU A 319 32.37 -14.25 -11.67
CA LEU A 319 31.06 -13.90 -11.11
C LEU A 319 30.41 -12.78 -11.93
N LYS A 320 29.23 -13.07 -12.48
CA LYS A 320 28.45 -12.13 -13.30
C LYS A 320 27.34 -11.44 -12.51
N PHE A 321 26.84 -12.10 -11.46
CA PHE A 321 25.77 -11.56 -10.64
C PHE A 321 25.97 -11.94 -9.18
N VAL A 322 25.96 -10.91 -8.33
CA VAL A 322 25.96 -11.04 -6.87
C VAL A 322 24.79 -10.23 -6.32
N SER A 323 23.87 -10.90 -5.61
CA SER A 323 22.80 -10.21 -4.87
C SER A 323 23.05 -10.27 -3.38
N LEU A 324 23.25 -9.11 -2.75
CA LEU A 324 23.51 -8.93 -1.32
C LEU A 324 22.36 -8.21 -0.58
N MET A 325 21.16 -8.23 -1.14
CA MET A 325 20.00 -7.50 -0.59
C MET A 325 19.70 -7.98 0.83
N ASP A 326 19.33 -7.06 1.73
CA ASP A 326 18.94 -7.36 3.12
C ASP A 326 20.04 -7.96 4.03
N ASN A 327 21.32 -7.67 3.79
CA ASN A 327 22.44 -7.95 4.71
C ASN A 327 22.95 -6.66 5.42
N PRO A 328 23.52 -6.75 6.63
CA PRO A 328 24.02 -5.60 7.40
C PRO A 328 25.36 -5.00 6.92
N ILE A 329 25.98 -5.54 5.87
CA ILE A 329 27.25 -5.04 5.31
C ILE A 329 27.12 -3.67 4.63
N ASP A 330 28.16 -2.83 4.75
CA ASP A 330 28.24 -1.56 4.04
C ASP A 330 28.39 -1.80 2.53
N LYS A 331 27.41 -1.30 1.74
CA LYS A 331 27.31 -1.52 0.29
C LYS A 331 28.43 -0.82 -0.50
N SER A 332 29.28 -0.03 0.15
CA SER A 332 30.44 0.63 -0.43
C SER A 332 31.61 -0.32 -0.74
N GLN A 333 31.66 -1.53 -0.17
CA GLN A 333 32.77 -2.48 -0.35
C GLN A 333 32.79 -3.23 -1.70
N CYS A 334 31.68 -3.24 -2.45
CA CYS A 334 31.58 -3.89 -3.77
C CYS A 334 31.02 -2.92 -4.84
N GLN A 335 31.63 -1.75 -4.97
CA GLN A 335 31.38 -0.81 -6.07
C GLN A 335 32.55 -0.81 -7.07
N ASP A 336 32.19 -0.74 -8.35
CA ASP A 336 33.02 -0.71 -9.57
C ASP A 336 33.60 -2.03 -10.10
N SER A 337 32.83 -2.68 -10.97
CA SER A 337 33.35 -3.27 -12.20
C SER A 337 32.37 -3.03 -13.36
N ASN A 338 32.50 -1.89 -14.02
CA ASN A 338 31.98 -1.69 -15.37
C ASN A 338 32.97 -2.28 -16.40
N GLU A 339 32.41 -2.75 -17.51
CA GLU A 339 33.04 -3.18 -18.77
C GLU A 339 33.40 -4.67 -18.96
N ILE A 340 32.40 -5.45 -19.41
CA ILE A 340 32.60 -6.39 -20.53
C ILE A 340 31.47 -6.19 -21.55
N LEU A 341 31.83 -5.65 -22.71
CA LEU A 341 31.02 -5.62 -23.92
C LEU A 341 30.83 -7.06 -24.45
N GLU A 342 29.64 -7.67 -24.30
CA GLU A 342 29.08 -8.64 -25.25
C GLU A 342 27.60 -8.97 -24.92
N SER A 343 26.70 -8.65 -25.86
CA SER A 343 25.28 -9.07 -26.01
C SER A 343 24.41 -9.11 -24.73
N GLU A 344 23.91 -7.94 -24.30
CA GLU A 344 22.98 -7.83 -23.15
C GLU A 344 21.49 -8.07 -23.49
N GLN A 345 21.04 -8.06 -24.75
CA GLN A 345 19.61 -8.14 -25.05
C GLN A 345 18.99 -9.53 -24.87
N ASP A 346 19.74 -10.60 -25.15
CA ASP A 346 19.23 -11.98 -24.98
C ASP A 346 19.54 -12.55 -23.59
N ARG A 347 20.65 -12.14 -22.95
CA ARG A 347 21.02 -12.57 -21.59
C ARG A 347 20.18 -11.90 -20.51
N GLN A 348 19.98 -10.57 -20.56
CA GLN A 348 19.08 -9.91 -19.60
C GLN A 348 17.61 -10.35 -19.76
N HIS A 349 17.19 -10.88 -20.92
CA HIS A 349 15.84 -11.40 -21.07
C HIS A 349 15.67 -12.78 -20.41
N PHE A 350 16.60 -13.71 -20.67
CA PHE A 350 16.58 -15.04 -20.05
C PHE A 350 16.79 -14.96 -18.53
N ASP A 351 17.74 -14.15 -18.07
CA ASP A 351 18.12 -14.05 -16.66
C ASP A 351 17.10 -13.23 -15.82
N LYS A 352 16.37 -12.29 -16.44
CA LYS A 352 15.27 -11.53 -15.81
C LYS A 352 13.97 -12.31 -15.76
N GLU A 353 13.64 -13.06 -16.80
CA GLU A 353 12.52 -14.02 -16.77
C GLU A 353 12.81 -15.12 -15.75
N PHE A 354 14.06 -15.61 -15.67
CA PHE A 354 14.48 -16.59 -14.67
C PHE A 354 14.34 -16.05 -13.23
N MET A 355 14.86 -14.87 -12.92
CA MET A 355 14.72 -14.29 -11.57
C MET A 355 13.27 -13.92 -11.24
N LYS A 356 12.46 -13.55 -12.24
CA LYS A 356 11.04 -13.25 -12.05
C LYS A 356 10.25 -14.54 -11.79
N ALA A 357 10.52 -15.60 -12.55
CA ALA A 357 9.97 -16.93 -12.35
C ALA A 357 10.43 -17.56 -11.02
N TYR A 358 11.71 -17.41 -10.64
CA TYR A 358 12.24 -17.87 -9.35
C TYR A 358 11.64 -17.10 -8.17
N ILE A 359 11.43 -15.78 -8.28
CA ILE A 359 10.76 -14.98 -7.25
C ILE A 359 9.24 -15.27 -7.20
N GLU A 360 8.59 -15.53 -8.33
CA GLU A 360 7.19 -15.98 -8.39
C GLU A 360 7.03 -17.38 -7.79
N ASP A 361 7.92 -18.32 -8.14
CA ASP A 361 8.00 -19.66 -7.54
C ASP A 361 8.26 -19.54 -6.03
N LEU A 362 9.24 -18.74 -5.57
CA LEU A 362 9.45 -18.46 -4.13
C LEU A 362 8.23 -17.83 -3.43
N LYS A 363 7.40 -17.05 -4.14
CA LYS A 363 6.15 -16.49 -3.60
C LYS A 363 5.03 -17.54 -3.55
N GLU A 364 4.91 -18.39 -4.55
CA GLU A 364 3.97 -19.53 -4.56
C GLU A 364 4.36 -20.56 -3.49
N ARG A 365 5.65 -20.90 -3.38
CA ARG A 365 6.25 -21.68 -2.29
C ARG A 365 6.01 -20.99 -0.94
N GLY A 366 6.18 -19.66 -0.86
CA GLY A 366 5.91 -18.86 0.34
C GLY A 366 4.44 -18.83 0.78
N LEU A 367 3.49 -18.87 -0.16
CA LEU A 367 2.05 -18.96 0.10
C LEU A 367 1.64 -20.35 0.62
N CYS A 368 2.35 -21.41 0.24
CA CYS A 368 2.19 -22.75 0.82
C CYS A 368 2.96 -22.96 2.15
N LEU A 369 3.89 -22.06 2.51
CA LEU A 369 4.83 -22.23 3.64
C LEU A 369 4.56 -21.33 4.86
N ALA A 370 3.46 -20.58 4.91
CA ALA A 370 3.15 -19.76 6.07
C ALA A 370 2.78 -20.62 7.29
N ARG A 371 3.78 -20.97 8.13
CA ARG A 371 3.51 -21.25 9.55
C ARG A 371 2.77 -20.04 10.11
N LYS A 372 1.48 -20.21 10.44
CA LYS A 372 0.65 -19.13 10.97
C LYS A 372 1.35 -18.45 12.14
N THR A 373 1.76 -17.20 11.95
CA THR A 373 2.50 -16.44 12.96
C THR A 373 1.58 -16.14 14.15
N THR A 374 1.94 -16.64 15.34
CA THR A 374 1.11 -16.44 16.52
C THR A 374 1.07 -14.97 16.93
N VAL A 375 -0.14 -14.43 17.12
CA VAL A 375 -0.39 -13.06 17.59
C VAL A 375 -0.48 -13.06 19.11
N ARG A 376 0.29 -12.19 19.79
CA ARG A 376 0.23 -12.00 21.25
C ARG A 376 -0.64 -10.82 21.62
N TRP A 377 -1.81 -11.06 22.17
CA TRP A 377 -2.76 -10.03 22.58
C TRP A 377 -2.52 -9.58 24.02
N CYS A 378 -2.44 -8.27 24.26
CA CYS A 378 -2.23 -7.73 25.60
C CYS A 378 -3.55 -7.41 26.31
N ALA A 379 -3.78 -8.02 27.48
CA ALA A 379 -4.91 -7.77 28.37
C ALA A 379 -4.46 -6.97 29.60
N VAL A 380 -5.26 -6.01 30.06
CA VAL A 380 -4.91 -5.08 31.15
C VAL A 380 -5.55 -5.46 32.50
N SER A 381 -6.44 -6.44 32.53
CA SER A 381 -7.13 -6.90 33.74
C SER A 381 -7.25 -8.43 33.81
N ASN A 382 -7.62 -8.95 34.98
CA ASN A 382 -7.90 -10.39 35.15
C ASN A 382 -9.08 -10.85 34.27
N PRO A 383 -10.25 -10.16 34.26
CA PRO A 383 -11.37 -10.53 33.39
C PRO A 383 -11.03 -10.49 31.91
N GLU A 384 -10.23 -9.51 31.46
CA GLU A 384 -9.77 -9.46 30.07
C GLU A 384 -8.85 -10.63 29.71
N ALA A 385 -7.91 -10.97 30.59
CA ALA A 385 -7.01 -12.10 30.37
C ALA A 385 -7.81 -13.42 30.25
N GLN A 386 -8.83 -13.60 31.09
CA GLN A 386 -9.74 -14.75 31.00
C GLN A 386 -10.53 -14.76 29.68
N LYS A 387 -11.12 -13.63 29.28
CA LYS A 387 -11.82 -13.51 27.98
C LYS A 387 -10.87 -13.81 26.82
N CYS A 388 -9.63 -13.35 26.88
CA CYS A 388 -8.61 -13.63 25.88
C CYS A 388 -8.28 -15.12 25.81
N SER A 389 -8.09 -15.80 26.95
CA SER A 389 -7.82 -17.25 26.95
C SER A 389 -8.96 -18.07 26.35
N ARG A 390 -10.22 -17.66 26.57
CA ARG A 390 -11.36 -18.28 25.87
C ARG A 390 -11.36 -17.98 24.37
N TRP A 391 -11.02 -16.75 23.98
CA TRP A 391 -10.87 -16.39 22.57
C TRP A 391 -9.80 -17.25 21.89
N GLN A 392 -8.66 -17.46 22.56
CA GLN A 392 -7.58 -18.35 22.11
C GLN A 392 -8.08 -19.78 21.91
N LYS A 393 -8.86 -20.32 22.87
CA LYS A 393 -9.45 -21.66 22.76
C LYS A 393 -10.42 -21.75 21.58
N ALA A 394 -11.34 -20.79 21.44
CA ALA A 394 -12.31 -20.75 20.36
C ALA A 394 -11.64 -20.65 18.97
N MET A 395 -10.60 -19.81 18.83
CA MET A 395 -9.82 -19.70 17.58
C MET A 395 -9.12 -21.03 17.23
N LYS A 396 -8.61 -21.75 18.22
CA LYS A 396 -7.98 -23.06 18.03
C LYS A 396 -8.98 -24.11 17.55
N GLU A 397 -10.18 -24.13 18.12
CA GLU A 397 -11.26 -25.07 17.74
C GLU A 397 -11.73 -24.89 16.29
N VAL A 398 -11.73 -23.65 15.78
CA VAL A 398 -12.10 -23.36 14.38
C VAL A 398 -10.92 -23.43 13.41
N GLY A 399 -9.73 -23.87 13.85
CA GLY A 399 -8.53 -23.93 13.02
C GLY A 399 -8.05 -22.57 12.51
N GLY A 400 -8.39 -21.48 13.20
CA GLY A 400 -8.10 -20.11 12.76
C GLY A 400 -6.67 -19.63 13.08
N GLN A 401 -6.45 -18.31 12.99
CA GLN A 401 -5.15 -17.71 13.28
C GLN A 401 -4.74 -17.91 14.75
N PRO A 402 -3.51 -18.39 15.06
CA PRO A 402 -3.08 -18.64 16.43
C PRO A 402 -2.96 -17.36 17.26
N LEU A 403 -3.51 -17.40 18.47
CA LEU A 403 -3.54 -16.32 19.44
C LEU A 403 -2.87 -16.77 20.76
N ASN A 404 -2.10 -15.89 21.39
CA ASN A 404 -1.59 -16.04 22.75
C ASN A 404 -1.95 -14.80 23.58
N CYS A 405 -2.26 -14.99 24.86
CA CYS A 405 -2.67 -13.90 25.74
C CYS A 405 -1.54 -13.47 26.69
N VAL A 406 -1.29 -12.17 26.78
CA VAL A 406 -0.29 -11.56 27.65
C VAL A 406 -0.99 -10.61 28.61
N LYS A 407 -0.91 -10.87 29.92
CA LYS A 407 -1.48 -9.98 30.93
C LYS A 407 -0.47 -8.92 31.38
N ARG A 408 -0.92 -7.68 31.54
CA ARG A 408 -0.22 -6.59 32.24
C ARG A 408 -1.16 -5.90 33.22
N SER A 409 -0.62 -5.01 34.05
CA SER A 409 -1.37 -4.30 35.09
C SER A 409 -1.99 -2.98 34.63
N SER A 410 -1.63 -2.47 33.45
CA SER A 410 -2.18 -1.24 32.90
C SER A 410 -1.97 -1.12 31.40
N THR A 411 -2.74 -0.23 30.76
CA THR A 411 -2.61 0.15 29.35
C THR A 411 -1.18 0.56 29.01
N GLN A 412 -0.54 1.38 29.85
CA GLN A 412 0.83 1.84 29.65
C GLN A 412 1.84 0.67 29.63
N ARG A 413 1.66 -0.33 30.51
CA ARG A 413 2.51 -1.52 30.54
C ARG A 413 2.28 -2.41 29.32
N CYS A 414 1.07 -2.45 28.76
CA CYS A 414 0.81 -3.12 27.49
C CYS A 414 1.45 -2.39 26.31
N ILE A 415 1.35 -1.06 26.22
CA ILE A 415 2.05 -0.25 25.20
C ILE A 415 3.57 -0.53 25.24
N GLN A 416 4.17 -0.50 26.43
CA GLN A 416 5.58 -0.87 26.61
C GLN A 416 5.87 -2.31 26.21
N ALA A 417 4.97 -3.26 26.52
CA ALA A 417 5.13 -4.65 26.11
C ALA A 417 5.08 -4.82 24.58
N ILE A 418 4.24 -4.05 23.87
CA ILE A 418 4.19 -4.07 22.41
C ILE A 418 5.49 -3.52 21.83
N VAL A 419 5.97 -2.39 22.35
CA VAL A 419 7.22 -1.77 21.86
C VAL A 419 8.44 -2.64 22.13
N THR A 420 8.51 -3.28 23.30
CA THR A 420 9.60 -4.21 23.67
C THR A 420 9.42 -5.62 23.10
N ASN A 421 8.52 -5.80 22.12
CA ASN A 421 8.25 -7.06 21.45
C ASN A 421 7.89 -8.22 22.41
N LYS A 422 7.24 -7.92 23.55
CA LYS A 422 6.66 -8.88 24.52
C LYS A 422 5.16 -9.12 24.30
N ALA A 423 4.48 -8.24 23.55
CA ALA A 423 3.13 -8.38 23.03
C ALA A 423 3.10 -7.88 21.58
N ASP A 424 2.03 -8.15 20.82
CA ASP A 424 1.90 -7.73 19.42
C ASP A 424 0.80 -6.70 19.22
N ALA A 425 -0.34 -6.85 19.89
CA ALA A 425 -1.49 -5.96 19.70
C ALA A 425 -2.29 -5.71 20.99
N MET A 426 -3.00 -4.58 21.01
CA MET A 426 -4.06 -4.27 21.97
C MET A 426 -5.01 -3.23 21.38
N THR A 427 -6.22 -3.12 21.93
CA THR A 427 -7.18 -2.05 21.61
C THR A 427 -6.93 -0.82 22.49
N LEU A 428 -6.91 0.37 21.89
CA LEU A 428 -6.74 1.65 22.60
C LEU A 428 -7.85 2.65 22.27
N ASP A 429 -8.22 3.46 23.26
CA ASP A 429 -9.02 4.67 23.04
C ASP A 429 -8.17 5.80 22.42
N GLY A 430 -8.81 6.81 21.84
CA GLY A 430 -8.10 7.90 21.17
C GLY A 430 -7.09 8.66 22.04
N GLY A 431 -7.36 8.80 23.34
CA GLY A 431 -6.42 9.44 24.28
C GLY A 431 -5.15 8.61 24.51
N SER A 432 -5.32 7.32 24.84
CA SER A 432 -4.19 6.40 25.00
C SER A 432 -3.42 6.18 23.69
N MET A 433 -4.13 6.21 22.56
CA MET A 433 -3.54 6.09 21.23
C MET A 433 -2.63 7.27 20.91
N PHE A 434 -3.02 8.51 21.27
CA PHE A 434 -2.17 9.69 21.16
C PHE A 434 -0.84 9.47 21.88
N ALA A 435 -0.87 9.04 23.14
CA ALA A 435 0.33 8.73 23.91
C ALA A 435 1.17 7.60 23.25
N ALA A 436 0.51 6.56 22.75
CA ALA A 436 1.16 5.43 22.09
C ALA A 436 1.78 5.76 20.71
N GLY A 437 1.25 6.77 20.01
CA GLY A 437 1.77 7.22 18.72
C GLY A 437 2.98 8.14 18.84
N THR A 438 3.14 8.82 19.98
CA THR A 438 4.29 9.71 20.22
C THR A 438 5.59 8.95 20.50
N ALA A 439 6.73 9.59 20.29
CA ALA A 439 8.03 9.04 20.67
C ALA A 439 8.08 8.81 22.20
N PRO A 440 8.68 7.71 22.67
CA PRO A 440 9.49 6.73 21.93
C PRO A 440 8.68 5.56 21.33
N TYR A 441 7.36 5.49 21.51
CA TYR A 441 6.59 4.27 21.23
C TYR A 441 6.25 4.09 19.74
N LYS A 442 5.85 5.17 19.04
CA LYS A 442 5.53 5.19 17.60
C LYS A 442 4.68 3.99 17.13
N LEU A 443 3.67 3.62 17.92
CA LEU A 443 2.70 2.60 17.54
C LEU A 443 1.74 3.16 16.48
N ARG A 444 1.10 2.25 15.74
CA ARG A 444 0.22 2.59 14.63
C ARG A 444 -1.09 1.81 14.70
N PRO A 445 -2.25 2.43 14.38
CA PRO A 445 -3.52 1.73 14.28
C PRO A 445 -3.54 0.79 13.06
N ILE A 446 -4.02 -0.43 13.26
CA ILE A 446 -4.13 -1.47 12.21
C ILE A 446 -5.58 -1.83 11.90
N ALA A 447 -6.49 -1.71 12.89
CA ALA A 447 -7.91 -1.96 12.72
C ALA A 447 -8.73 -1.05 13.63
N ALA A 448 -9.75 -0.40 13.08
CA ALA A 448 -10.68 0.47 13.80
C ALA A 448 -11.93 -0.33 14.20
N GLU A 449 -12.42 -0.16 15.42
CA GLU A 449 -13.72 -0.71 15.82
C GLU A 449 -14.84 -0.01 15.04
N ILE A 450 -15.83 -0.79 14.59
CA ILE A 450 -17.03 -0.28 13.94
C ILE A 450 -18.18 -0.28 14.96
N TYR A 451 -18.88 0.85 15.07
CA TYR A 451 -20.08 1.01 15.88
C TYR A 451 -21.32 1.26 15.03
N GLY A 452 -22.48 1.39 15.68
CA GLY A 452 -23.75 1.66 15.02
C GLY A 452 -24.49 0.38 14.66
N THR A 453 -25.02 0.33 13.44
CA THR A 453 -25.79 -0.82 12.93
C THR A 453 -25.14 -1.34 11.65
N LYS A 454 -25.46 -2.57 11.24
CA LYS A 454 -24.95 -3.11 9.97
C LYS A 454 -25.32 -2.28 8.75
N THR A 455 -26.45 -1.58 8.79
CA THR A 455 -26.95 -0.70 7.72
C THR A 455 -26.33 0.70 7.77
N GLN A 456 -25.81 1.12 8.92
CA GLN A 456 -25.14 2.40 9.13
C GLN A 456 -23.91 2.18 10.02
N PRO A 457 -22.86 1.52 9.51
CA PRO A 457 -21.62 1.36 10.22
C PRO A 457 -20.93 2.72 10.38
N ARG A 458 -20.16 2.87 11.45
CA ARG A 458 -19.36 4.08 11.68
C ARG A 458 -18.09 3.76 12.45
N THR A 459 -17.00 4.42 12.09
CA THR A 459 -15.70 4.37 12.79
C THR A 459 -15.52 5.55 13.72
N HIS A 460 -16.63 6.07 14.27
CA HIS A 460 -16.64 7.15 15.25
C HIS A 460 -17.73 6.98 16.30
N TYR A 461 -17.62 7.74 17.37
CA TYR A 461 -18.67 7.94 18.37
C TYR A 461 -18.74 9.40 18.80
N TYR A 462 -19.77 9.75 19.57
CA TYR A 462 -19.98 11.12 20.06
C TYR A 462 -19.68 11.19 21.56
N ALA A 463 -18.86 12.13 21.98
CA ALA A 463 -18.66 12.48 23.39
C ALA A 463 -19.79 13.42 23.83
N VAL A 464 -20.46 13.10 24.94
CA VAL A 464 -21.63 13.84 25.42
C VAL A 464 -21.54 14.11 26.93
N ALA A 465 -22.26 15.15 27.37
CA ALA A 465 -22.50 15.43 28.77
C ALA A 465 -23.96 15.09 29.11
N VAL A 466 -24.15 14.07 29.95
CA VAL A 466 -25.47 13.57 30.37
C VAL A 466 -25.81 14.14 31.74
N VAL A 467 -27.05 14.59 31.91
CA VAL A 467 -27.60 15.04 33.19
C VAL A 467 -28.99 14.45 33.41
N ARG A 468 -29.49 14.54 34.64
CA ARG A 468 -30.88 14.18 34.95
C ARG A 468 -31.84 15.20 34.32
N LYS A 469 -33.05 14.77 33.98
CA LYS A 469 -34.09 15.63 33.40
C LYS A 469 -34.48 16.78 34.33
N SER A 470 -34.48 16.53 35.64
CA SER A 470 -34.76 17.51 36.70
C SER A 470 -33.69 18.61 36.85
N SER A 471 -32.49 18.44 36.29
CA SER A 471 -31.42 19.43 36.37
C SER A 471 -31.71 20.67 35.52
N ASN A 472 -31.54 21.89 36.06
CA ASN A 472 -31.85 23.14 35.35
C ASN A 472 -30.62 23.95 34.89
N PHE A 473 -29.42 23.42 35.06
CA PHE A 473 -28.17 24.09 34.65
C PHE A 473 -27.79 23.78 33.19
N ARG A 474 -27.00 24.68 32.60
CA ARG A 474 -26.43 24.57 31.25
C ARG A 474 -24.95 24.18 31.30
N LEU A 475 -24.35 23.95 30.13
CA LEU A 475 -22.95 23.54 30.00
C LEU A 475 -21.97 24.57 30.57
N ASN A 476 -22.24 25.87 30.38
CA ASN A 476 -21.45 26.96 30.97
C ASN A 476 -21.66 27.17 32.49
N GLN A 477 -22.58 26.45 33.12
CA GLN A 477 -22.94 26.59 34.54
C GLN A 477 -22.46 25.40 35.40
N LEU A 478 -21.49 24.63 34.92
CA LEU A 478 -21.02 23.43 35.62
C LEU A 478 -20.09 23.70 36.82
N ARG A 479 -19.71 24.95 37.06
CA ARG A 479 -18.83 25.33 38.17
C ARG A 479 -19.49 25.01 39.52
N GLY A 480 -18.75 24.36 40.41
CA GLY A 480 -19.20 23.99 41.75
C GLY A 480 -20.17 22.80 41.80
N LEU A 481 -20.44 22.14 40.67
CA LEU A 481 -21.24 20.91 40.63
C LEU A 481 -20.37 19.67 40.82
N ARG A 482 -21.02 18.52 40.99
CA ARG A 482 -20.36 17.20 41.11
C ARG A 482 -20.28 16.51 39.75
N SER A 483 -19.14 15.92 39.41
CA SER A 483 -18.92 15.36 38.07
C SER A 483 -18.43 13.90 38.05
N CYS A 484 -18.91 13.14 37.07
CA CYS A 484 -18.54 11.76 36.81
C CYS A 484 -17.81 11.64 35.47
N HIS A 485 -16.60 11.08 35.48
CA HIS A 485 -15.74 10.99 34.30
C HIS A 485 -15.37 9.54 34.00
N THR A 486 -15.22 9.17 32.72
CA THR A 486 -14.84 7.79 32.36
C THR A 486 -13.43 7.39 32.81
N GLY A 487 -12.58 8.38 33.10
CA GLY A 487 -11.17 8.21 33.49
C GLY A 487 -10.26 9.30 32.92
N LEU A 488 -9.16 9.57 33.62
CA LEU A 488 -8.14 10.56 33.25
C LEU A 488 -7.54 10.22 31.88
N GLY A 489 -7.39 11.22 31.02
CA GLY A 489 -6.79 11.08 29.68
C GLY A 489 -7.65 10.39 28.61
N ARG A 490 -8.84 9.89 28.96
CA ARG A 490 -9.77 9.29 27.98
C ARG A 490 -10.49 10.36 27.16
N SER A 491 -10.83 10.06 25.91
CA SER A 491 -11.46 11.03 24.99
C SER A 491 -12.74 11.65 25.54
N ALA A 492 -13.79 10.84 25.77
CA ALA A 492 -15.12 11.36 26.13
C ALA A 492 -15.22 11.81 27.59
N GLY A 493 -14.45 11.20 28.48
CA GLY A 493 -14.51 11.48 29.91
C GLY A 493 -13.55 12.55 30.38
N TRP A 494 -12.51 12.90 29.62
CA TRP A 494 -11.50 13.87 30.05
C TRP A 494 -11.12 14.86 28.93
N ASN A 495 -10.49 14.39 27.84
CA ASN A 495 -9.88 15.29 26.86
C ASN A 495 -10.89 16.26 26.23
N ILE A 496 -12.04 15.75 25.78
CA ILE A 496 -13.10 16.57 25.17
C ILE A 496 -13.79 17.47 26.19
N PRO A 497 -14.35 16.97 27.32
CA PRO A 497 -15.06 17.83 28.26
C PRO A 497 -14.17 18.87 28.93
N ILE A 498 -12.93 18.53 29.31
CA ILE A 498 -12.01 19.50 29.91
C ILE A 498 -11.51 20.50 28.86
N GLY A 499 -11.32 20.08 27.61
CA GLY A 499 -11.07 21.01 26.50
C GLY A 499 -12.22 22.01 26.33
N THR A 500 -13.46 21.53 26.41
CA THR A 500 -14.69 22.36 26.32
C THR A 500 -14.80 23.32 27.49
N LEU A 501 -14.46 22.86 28.68
CA LEU A 501 -14.58 23.66 29.90
C LEU A 501 -13.38 24.59 30.14
N ARG A 502 -12.30 24.45 29.36
CA ARG A 502 -11.07 25.21 29.55
C ARG A 502 -11.29 26.73 29.71
N PRO A 503 -12.12 27.42 28.88
CA PRO A 503 -12.36 28.85 29.04
C PRO A 503 -12.97 29.21 30.40
N PHE A 504 -13.63 28.27 31.07
CA PHE A 504 -14.27 28.46 32.36
C PHE A 504 -13.41 28.01 33.54
N LEU A 505 -12.23 27.42 33.33
CA LEU A 505 -11.36 26.90 34.41
C LEU A 505 -10.55 27.99 35.12
N ASN A 506 -10.44 29.19 34.56
CA ASN A 506 -9.52 30.25 35.03
C ASN A 506 -8.07 29.74 35.17
N TRP A 507 -7.62 28.93 34.20
CA TRP A 507 -6.28 28.32 34.22
C TRP A 507 -5.35 29.00 33.21
N GLU A 508 -4.32 29.68 33.72
CA GLU A 508 -3.34 30.41 32.91
C GLU A 508 -2.32 29.50 32.19
N GLY A 509 -2.33 28.20 32.51
CA GLY A 509 -1.38 27.21 31.99
C GLY A 509 -0.33 26.79 33.03
N PRO A 510 0.71 26.04 32.60
CA PRO A 510 1.82 25.63 33.46
C PRO A 510 2.54 26.83 34.11
N PRO A 511 3.02 26.73 35.37
CA PRO A 511 3.36 25.48 36.08
C PRO A 511 2.21 24.80 36.84
N ALA A 512 1.08 25.47 37.06
CA ALA A 512 -0.09 24.84 37.68
C ALA A 512 -0.63 23.74 36.75
N SER A 513 -0.87 22.55 37.28
CA SER A 513 -1.40 21.43 36.50
C SER A 513 -2.87 21.63 36.17
N LEU A 514 -3.32 21.14 35.01
CA LEU A 514 -4.72 21.21 34.61
C LEU A 514 -5.65 20.53 35.63
N GLU A 515 -5.21 19.40 36.19
CA GLU A 515 -5.92 18.66 37.23
C GLU A 515 -6.19 19.52 38.46
N GLU A 516 -5.28 20.43 38.81
CA GLU A 516 -5.46 21.35 39.93
C GLU A 516 -6.56 22.37 39.64
N ALA A 517 -6.61 22.90 38.42
CA ALA A 517 -7.67 23.81 38.00
C ALA A 517 -9.04 23.13 37.97
N VAL A 518 -9.10 21.90 37.45
CA VAL A 518 -10.33 21.09 37.44
C VAL A 518 -10.77 20.74 38.88
N SER A 519 -9.82 20.45 39.76
CA SER A 519 -10.08 20.17 41.19
C SER A 519 -10.66 21.36 41.95
N LYS A 520 -10.44 22.59 41.47
CA LYS A 520 -11.03 23.82 42.00
C LYS A 520 -12.33 24.21 41.29
N PHE A 521 -12.59 23.67 40.10
CA PHE A 521 -13.76 23.99 39.30
C PHE A 521 -15.00 23.18 39.72
N PHE A 522 -14.87 21.87 39.91
CA PHE A 522 -15.94 21.00 40.42
C PHE A 522 -15.88 20.90 41.94
N SER A 523 -17.04 20.75 42.59
CA SER A 523 -17.09 20.60 44.06
C SER A 523 -16.54 19.26 44.49
N GLU A 524 -16.90 18.18 43.79
CA GLU A 524 -16.46 16.80 43.98
C GLU A 524 -16.51 16.04 42.65
N SER A 525 -15.58 15.10 42.41
CA SER A 525 -15.57 14.31 41.19
C SER A 525 -15.20 12.85 41.42
N CYS A 526 -15.56 12.00 40.45
CA CYS A 526 -14.87 10.72 40.25
C CYS A 526 -14.16 10.71 38.88
N ILE A 527 -12.83 10.78 38.92
CA ILE A 527 -11.95 10.71 37.74
C ILE A 527 -10.97 9.54 37.93
N PRO A 528 -11.36 8.32 37.53
CA PRO A 528 -10.52 7.13 37.60
C PRO A 528 -9.12 7.36 36.98
N GLY A 529 -8.06 7.08 37.73
CA GLY A 529 -6.66 7.31 37.35
C GLY A 529 -6.07 8.65 37.80
N ALA A 530 -6.86 9.55 38.38
CA ALA A 530 -6.33 10.77 39.00
C ALA A 530 -5.49 10.45 40.25
N ASN A 531 -4.49 11.29 40.53
CA ASN A 531 -3.67 11.14 41.74
C ASN A 531 -4.48 11.60 42.96
N LYS A 532 -5.06 10.63 43.68
CA LYS A 532 -5.90 10.86 44.86
C LYS A 532 -5.17 11.53 46.04
N ASP A 533 -3.85 11.37 46.12
CA ASP A 533 -3.06 11.94 47.23
C ASP A 533 -2.79 13.43 46.98
N ARG A 534 -2.55 13.81 45.72
CA ARG A 534 -2.35 15.21 45.31
C ARG A 534 -3.67 15.96 45.07
N PHE A 535 -4.69 15.26 44.57
CA PHE A 535 -5.99 15.85 44.23
C PHE A 535 -7.15 15.01 44.81
N PRO A 536 -7.37 15.05 46.14
CA PRO A 536 -8.41 14.24 46.79
C PRO A 536 -9.80 14.50 46.22
N ASN A 537 -10.07 15.73 45.82
CA ASN A 537 -11.36 16.14 45.28
C ASN A 537 -11.73 15.46 43.96
N LEU A 538 -10.73 15.10 43.15
CA LEU A 538 -10.96 14.41 41.87
C LEU A 538 -11.36 12.94 42.03
N CYS A 539 -11.20 12.40 43.24
CA CYS A 539 -11.45 11.00 43.57
C CYS A 539 -12.49 10.82 44.70
N SER A 540 -13.12 11.90 45.17
CA SER A 540 -14.03 11.89 46.32
C SER A 540 -15.27 11.02 46.07
N LEU A 541 -15.87 11.13 44.87
CA LEU A 541 -17.08 10.40 44.49
C LEU A 541 -16.80 8.93 44.09
N CYS A 542 -15.54 8.55 43.87
CA CYS A 542 -15.20 7.21 43.43
C CYS A 542 -15.47 6.16 44.52
N ARG A 543 -15.94 4.96 44.11
CA ARG A 543 -16.51 3.95 45.01
C ARG A 543 -15.66 2.68 45.16
N GLY A 544 -14.51 2.60 44.50
CA GLY A 544 -13.58 1.49 44.68
C GLY A 544 -13.08 1.37 46.14
N THR A 545 -12.64 0.18 46.52
CA THR A 545 -12.16 -0.13 47.88
C THR A 545 -10.63 -0.16 47.95
N GLY A 546 -10.04 0.43 48.99
CA GLY A 546 -8.59 0.40 49.23
C GLY A 546 -7.78 0.93 48.05
N ALA A 547 -6.88 0.09 47.50
CA ALA A 547 -6.06 0.43 46.33
C ALA A 547 -6.87 0.60 45.04
N ALA A 548 -8.08 0.01 44.95
CA ALA A 548 -8.95 0.13 43.78
C ALA A 548 -9.74 1.46 43.74
N ARG A 549 -9.77 2.23 44.85
CA ARG A 549 -10.44 3.54 44.87
C ARG A 549 -9.76 4.49 43.90
N CYS A 550 -10.52 4.99 42.93
CA CYS A 550 -10.03 5.87 41.87
C CYS A 550 -9.00 5.22 40.93
N ALA A 551 -8.95 3.88 40.86
CA ALA A 551 -8.05 3.18 39.95
C ALA A 551 -8.52 3.32 38.49
N SER A 552 -7.57 3.35 37.53
CA SER A 552 -7.87 3.42 36.09
C SER A 552 -8.28 2.07 35.48
N SER A 553 -8.88 1.20 36.28
CA SER A 553 -9.15 -0.19 35.96
C SER A 553 -10.61 -0.56 36.30
N PRO A 554 -11.14 -1.70 35.81
CA PRO A 554 -12.52 -2.11 36.05
C PRO A 554 -12.87 -2.36 37.53
N GLU A 555 -11.87 -2.51 38.40
CA GLU A 555 -12.04 -2.66 39.84
C GLU A 555 -12.61 -1.39 40.51
N GLU A 556 -12.52 -0.22 39.85
CA GLU A 556 -13.27 0.98 40.23
C GLU A 556 -14.66 0.95 39.57
N PRO A 557 -15.77 0.83 40.34
CA PRO A 557 -17.12 0.67 39.78
C PRO A 557 -17.59 1.84 38.91
N TYR A 558 -17.02 3.03 39.07
CA TYR A 558 -17.34 4.21 38.27
C TYR A 558 -16.38 4.43 37.09
N SER A 559 -15.50 3.46 36.80
CA SER A 559 -14.59 3.51 35.66
C SER A 559 -15.25 3.15 34.33
N GLY A 560 -14.82 3.81 33.25
CA GLY A 560 -15.35 3.59 31.91
C GLY A 560 -16.70 4.27 31.64
N TYR A 561 -17.28 3.97 30.48
CA TYR A 561 -18.48 4.65 29.99
C TYR A 561 -19.70 4.34 30.85
N ALA A 562 -19.96 3.05 31.10
CA ALA A 562 -21.04 2.58 31.97
C ALA A 562 -20.84 3.03 33.42
N GLY A 563 -19.60 2.98 33.94
CA GLY A 563 -19.27 3.42 35.29
C GLY A 563 -19.53 4.91 35.53
N ALA A 564 -19.14 5.78 34.60
CA ALA A 564 -19.41 7.22 34.69
C ALA A 564 -20.92 7.52 34.66
N PHE A 565 -21.69 6.81 33.83
CA PHE A 565 -23.15 6.93 33.82
C PHE A 565 -23.79 6.37 35.10
N LYS A 566 -23.27 5.27 35.63
CA LYS A 566 -23.68 4.71 36.93
C LYS A 566 -23.46 5.70 38.07
N CYS A 567 -22.33 6.40 38.09
CA CYS A 567 -22.06 7.49 39.05
C CYS A 567 -23.15 8.58 39.03
N LEU A 568 -23.65 8.95 37.84
CA LEU A 568 -24.80 9.84 37.72
C LEU A 568 -26.08 9.17 38.23
N ARG A 569 -26.36 7.92 37.84
CA ARG A 569 -27.57 7.16 38.23
C ARG A 569 -27.67 6.95 39.74
N ASP A 570 -26.56 6.66 40.40
CA ASP A 570 -26.44 6.45 41.86
C ASP A 570 -26.50 7.79 42.64
N ASN A 571 -26.73 8.91 41.95
CA ASN A 571 -26.85 10.27 42.49
C ASN A 571 -25.57 10.79 43.18
N ALA A 572 -24.42 10.20 42.82
CA ALA A 572 -23.12 10.63 43.31
C ALA A 572 -22.66 11.92 42.62
N GLY A 573 -22.85 12.03 41.30
CA GLY A 573 -22.58 13.25 40.54
C GLY A 573 -23.82 13.86 39.87
N ASP A 574 -23.70 15.11 39.45
CA ASP A 574 -24.76 15.89 38.80
C ASP A 574 -24.68 15.83 37.26
N VAL A 575 -23.47 15.61 36.73
CA VAL A 575 -23.17 15.44 35.30
C VAL A 575 -22.25 14.25 35.07
N ALA A 576 -22.54 13.45 34.03
CA ALA A 576 -21.66 12.39 33.55
C ALA A 576 -21.15 12.67 32.14
N PHE A 577 -19.83 12.62 31.97
CA PHE A 577 -19.19 12.70 30.67
C PHE A 577 -18.95 11.29 30.14
N THR A 578 -19.62 10.92 29.05
CA THR A 578 -19.62 9.57 28.48
C THR A 578 -19.84 9.62 26.96
N ARG A 579 -20.02 8.47 26.30
CA ARG A 579 -20.37 8.40 24.87
C ARG A 579 -21.89 8.44 24.66
N GLY A 580 -22.33 8.94 23.51
CA GLY A 580 -23.75 9.11 23.18
C GLY A 580 -24.58 7.82 23.23
N SER A 581 -23.97 6.65 23.02
CA SER A 581 -24.68 5.37 23.06
C SER A 581 -24.82 4.78 24.47
N THR A 582 -24.06 5.24 25.47
CA THR A 582 -24.04 4.63 26.81
C THR A 582 -25.43 4.55 27.45
N VAL A 583 -26.21 5.64 27.39
CA VAL A 583 -27.54 5.68 27.99
C VAL A 583 -28.48 4.69 27.31
N LEU A 584 -28.34 4.51 25.99
CA LEU A 584 -29.14 3.58 25.20
C LEU A 584 -28.78 2.11 25.45
N GLU A 585 -27.52 1.84 25.79
CA GLU A 585 -27.01 0.50 26.09
C GLU A 585 -27.34 0.07 27.52
N GLU A 586 -27.26 1.01 28.48
CA GLU A 586 -27.48 0.73 29.91
C GLU A 586 -28.96 0.73 30.31
N LEU A 587 -29.81 1.46 29.58
CA LEU A 587 -31.25 1.58 29.84
C LEU A 587 -32.05 1.16 28.59
N PRO A 588 -32.47 -0.10 28.49
CA PRO A 588 -33.26 -0.57 27.34
C PRO A 588 -34.66 0.08 27.32
N ASP A 589 -35.26 0.31 28.50
CA ASP A 589 -36.58 0.96 28.60
C ASP A 589 -36.50 2.45 28.24
N LYS A 590 -37.40 2.89 27.37
CA LYS A 590 -37.49 4.30 26.95
C LYS A 590 -37.93 5.20 28.10
N ALA A 591 -38.82 4.74 28.96
CA ALA A 591 -39.31 5.57 30.07
C ALA A 591 -38.19 5.92 31.07
N GLU A 592 -37.25 4.99 31.31
CA GLU A 592 -36.05 5.25 32.10
C GLU A 592 -35.08 6.20 31.39
N ARG A 593 -34.89 6.05 30.08
CA ARG A 593 -34.04 6.94 29.27
C ARG A 593 -34.53 8.38 29.28
N ASP A 594 -35.85 8.58 29.26
CA ASP A 594 -36.49 9.89 29.30
C ASP A 594 -36.30 10.63 30.64
N GLN A 595 -35.72 9.98 31.66
CA GLN A 595 -35.30 10.64 32.91
C GLN A 595 -33.96 11.38 32.78
N TYR A 596 -33.31 11.32 31.61
CA TYR A 596 -32.02 11.95 31.34
C TYR A 596 -32.11 12.87 30.12
N LYS A 597 -31.18 13.82 30.04
CA LYS A 597 -31.02 14.74 28.90
C LYS A 597 -29.55 15.07 28.67
N LEU A 598 -29.26 15.63 27.50
CA LEU A 598 -27.92 16.05 27.11
C LEU A 598 -27.74 17.55 27.32
N LEU A 599 -26.56 17.95 27.80
CA LEU A 599 -26.12 19.34 27.74
C LEU A 599 -25.48 19.59 26.38
N CYS A 600 -26.03 20.56 25.66
CA CYS A 600 -25.57 20.85 24.32
C CYS A 600 -24.53 21.98 24.33
N PRO A 601 -23.60 21.94 23.36
CA PRO A 601 -22.66 23.01 23.06
C PRO A 601 -23.19 24.44 23.11
N ASP A 602 -24.33 24.66 22.47
CA ASP A 602 -25.06 25.92 22.35
C ASP A 602 -25.78 26.35 23.66
N ASN A 603 -25.43 25.73 24.78
CA ASN A 603 -26.08 25.88 26.08
C ASN A 603 -27.58 25.54 26.08
N THR A 604 -28.04 24.67 25.18
CA THR A 604 -29.39 24.12 25.19
C THR A 604 -29.45 22.71 25.82
N TRP A 605 -30.64 22.09 25.81
CA TRP A 605 -30.82 20.68 26.16
C TRP A 605 -31.51 19.94 25.02
N LYS A 606 -31.12 18.69 24.81
CA LYS A 606 -31.84 17.76 23.94
C LYS A 606 -32.03 16.41 24.60
N SER A 607 -32.93 15.60 24.04
CA SER A 607 -33.11 14.19 24.41
C SER A 607 -31.80 13.43 24.25
N VAL A 608 -31.59 12.39 25.07
CA VAL A 608 -30.46 11.47 24.96
C VAL A 608 -30.43 10.72 23.62
N GLU A 609 -31.57 10.60 22.92
CA GLU A 609 -31.62 10.02 21.57
C GLU A 609 -31.06 10.96 20.49
N ALA A 610 -31.06 12.28 20.74
CA ALA A 610 -30.57 13.30 19.82
C ALA A 610 -29.06 13.58 19.94
N TYR A 611 -28.27 12.60 20.41
CA TYR A 611 -26.83 12.76 20.63
C TYR A 611 -26.05 13.10 19.34
N LYS A 612 -26.58 12.78 18.15
CA LYS A 612 -25.96 13.17 16.87
C LYS A 612 -26.02 14.68 16.64
N GLU A 613 -27.03 15.36 17.18
CA GLU A 613 -27.20 16.81 17.07
C GLU A 613 -26.67 17.57 18.29
N CYS A 614 -26.59 16.90 19.45
CA CYS A 614 -26.17 17.47 20.72
C CYS A 614 -25.03 16.63 21.32
N HIS A 615 -23.80 17.01 21.00
CA HIS A 615 -22.58 16.36 21.47
C HIS A 615 -21.46 17.39 21.62
N LEU A 616 -20.52 17.13 22.53
CA LEU A 616 -19.36 17.99 22.74
C LEU A 616 -18.35 17.86 21.59
N ALA A 617 -18.15 16.64 21.09
CA ALA A 617 -17.33 16.35 19.93
C ALA A 617 -17.68 14.99 19.34
N GLN A 618 -17.48 14.83 18.04
CA GLN A 618 -17.33 13.53 17.41
C GLN A 618 -15.88 13.06 17.65
N VAL A 619 -15.66 11.77 17.89
CA VAL A 619 -14.34 11.20 18.20
C VAL A 619 -14.13 9.90 17.41
N PRO A 620 -12.94 9.67 16.84
CA PRO A 620 -12.61 8.40 16.19
C PRO A 620 -12.81 7.19 17.11
N SER A 621 -13.20 6.06 16.55
CA SER A 621 -13.41 4.82 17.30
C SER A 621 -12.12 4.30 17.91
N HIS A 622 -12.26 3.39 18.88
CA HIS A 622 -11.11 2.71 19.45
C HIS A 622 -10.43 1.88 18.36
N ALA A 623 -9.12 1.78 18.41
CA ALA A 623 -8.35 1.06 17.39
C ALA A 623 -7.40 0.06 18.01
N VAL A 624 -7.23 -1.07 17.31
CA VAL A 624 -6.16 -2.02 17.56
C VAL A 624 -4.86 -1.39 17.07
N VAL A 625 -3.85 -1.36 17.93
CA VAL A 625 -2.52 -0.83 17.61
C VAL A 625 -1.47 -1.92 17.56
N ALA A 626 -0.46 -1.71 16.71
CA ALA A 626 0.72 -2.56 16.60
C ALA A 626 1.98 -1.70 16.40
N ARG A 627 3.16 -2.33 16.38
CA ARG A 627 4.41 -1.65 16.00
C ARG A 627 4.36 -1.24 14.53
N SER A 628 4.96 -0.11 14.18
CA SER A 628 5.05 0.37 12.79
C SER A 628 6.06 -0.42 11.93
N VAL A 629 6.94 -1.21 12.55
CA VAL A 629 7.96 -2.04 11.88
C VAL A 629 7.87 -3.45 12.46
N ARG A 630 7.76 -4.46 11.58
CA ARG A 630 7.56 -5.87 11.98
C ARG A 630 6.40 -6.02 12.99
N GLY A 631 5.29 -5.32 12.71
CA GLY A 631 4.10 -5.25 13.56
C GLY A 631 3.22 -6.49 13.52
N LYS A 632 3.43 -7.37 12.53
CA LYS A 632 2.54 -8.51 12.21
C LYS A 632 1.15 -8.05 11.77
N GLU A 633 1.07 -6.93 11.05
CA GLU A 633 -0.16 -6.26 10.65
C GLU A 633 -1.11 -7.19 9.90
N ASP A 634 -0.58 -7.99 8.95
CA ASP A 634 -1.37 -8.96 8.19
C ASP A 634 -1.92 -10.07 9.08
N ALA A 635 -1.10 -10.62 9.98
CA ALA A 635 -1.52 -11.68 10.90
C ALA A 635 -2.55 -11.19 11.94
N ILE A 636 -2.42 -9.94 12.40
CA ILE A 636 -3.41 -9.33 13.30
C ILE A 636 -4.72 -9.09 12.54
N TRP A 637 -4.67 -8.56 11.31
CA TRP A 637 -5.86 -8.37 10.50
C TRP A 637 -6.56 -9.70 10.19
N GLU A 638 -5.80 -10.73 9.82
CA GLU A 638 -6.32 -12.07 9.57
C GLU A 638 -7.00 -12.65 10.82
N LEU A 639 -6.37 -12.53 11.99
CA LEU A 639 -6.96 -12.93 13.28
C LEU A 639 -8.30 -12.22 13.52
N LEU A 640 -8.34 -10.88 13.37
CA LEU A 640 -9.53 -10.09 13.61
C LEU A 640 -10.63 -10.38 12.61
N SER A 641 -10.29 -10.54 11.33
CA SER A 641 -11.22 -10.86 10.25
C SER A 641 -11.87 -12.23 10.48
N GLN A 642 -11.08 -13.27 10.79
CA GLN A 642 -11.63 -14.58 11.11
C GLN A 642 -12.45 -14.55 12.41
N ALA A 643 -11.99 -13.82 13.43
CA ALA A 643 -12.69 -13.72 14.70
C ALA A 643 -14.05 -13.03 14.57
N GLN A 644 -14.17 -11.95 13.80
CA GLN A 644 -15.47 -11.29 13.58
C GLN A 644 -16.42 -12.16 12.75
N ASP A 645 -15.90 -12.91 11.76
CA ASP A 645 -16.71 -13.78 10.90
C ASP A 645 -17.30 -14.97 11.66
N LYS A 646 -16.55 -15.50 12.64
CA LYS A 646 -16.94 -16.68 13.44
C LYS A 646 -17.64 -16.31 14.76
N PHE A 647 -17.22 -15.23 15.42
CA PHE A 647 -17.60 -14.87 16.79
C PHE A 647 -18.21 -13.47 16.94
N GLY A 648 -18.54 -12.81 15.83
CA GLY A 648 -19.18 -11.48 15.82
C GLY A 648 -20.58 -11.45 16.43
N LYS A 649 -21.19 -10.26 16.46
CA LYS A 649 -22.42 -9.94 17.22
C LYS A 649 -23.60 -10.87 16.93
N ASP A 650 -23.78 -11.26 15.66
CA ASP A 650 -24.93 -12.06 15.20
C ASP A 650 -24.60 -13.54 14.97
N LYS A 651 -23.48 -14.04 15.50
CA LYS A 651 -23.05 -15.43 15.30
C LYS A 651 -23.54 -16.32 16.43
N THR A 652 -23.95 -17.55 16.16
CA THR A 652 -24.50 -18.49 17.16
C THR A 652 -23.45 -19.19 18.03
N SER A 653 -22.18 -18.73 17.99
CA SER A 653 -21.10 -19.33 18.79
C SER A 653 -21.28 -19.07 20.29
N GLU A 654 -20.83 -20.04 21.09
CA GLU A 654 -20.70 -19.94 22.55
C GLU A 654 -19.76 -18.79 22.95
N PHE A 655 -18.69 -18.56 22.18
CA PHE A 655 -17.81 -17.42 22.37
C PHE A 655 -18.29 -16.21 21.57
N LYS A 656 -18.51 -15.09 22.27
CA LYS A 656 -18.86 -13.79 21.68
C LYS A 656 -17.70 -12.82 21.80
N LEU A 657 -17.25 -12.27 20.67
CA LEU A 657 -16.13 -11.34 20.62
C LEU A 657 -16.51 -9.97 21.21
N PHE A 658 -17.65 -9.42 20.77
CA PHE A 658 -18.18 -8.11 21.15
C PHE A 658 -19.25 -8.20 22.25
N ALA A 659 -19.07 -9.10 23.21
CA ALA A 659 -19.90 -9.11 24.41
C ALA A 659 -19.08 -9.52 25.63
N SER A 660 -19.42 -8.92 26.77
CA SER A 660 -18.97 -9.34 28.10
C SER A 660 -20.07 -10.21 28.72
N LEU A 661 -19.72 -11.21 29.55
CA LEU A 661 -20.68 -12.23 30.00
C LEU A 661 -21.85 -11.60 30.79
N ALA A 662 -23.06 -12.13 30.59
CA ALA A 662 -24.22 -11.76 31.41
C ALA A 662 -23.96 -12.08 32.90
N GLY A 663 -24.17 -11.09 33.77
CA GLY A 663 -23.91 -11.21 35.22
C GLY A 663 -22.50 -10.83 35.68
N GLN A 664 -21.54 -10.63 34.77
CA GLN A 664 -20.27 -9.98 35.12
C GLN A 664 -20.48 -8.47 35.33
N LYS A 665 -19.81 -7.91 36.35
CA LYS A 665 -19.88 -6.47 36.65
C LYS A 665 -19.09 -5.65 35.63
N GLU A 666 -18.08 -6.26 35.03
CA GLU A 666 -17.15 -5.64 34.09
C GLU A 666 -17.69 -5.66 32.66
N LYS A 667 -17.50 -4.53 31.96
CA LYS A 667 -17.94 -4.29 30.58
C LYS A 667 -16.75 -3.99 29.69
N ASP A 668 -16.95 -4.11 28.37
CA ASP A 668 -15.98 -3.73 27.35
C ASP A 668 -14.62 -4.46 27.46
N LEU A 669 -14.65 -5.76 27.75
CA LEU A 669 -13.43 -6.57 27.88
C LEU A 669 -12.80 -6.84 26.50
N LEU A 670 -11.53 -6.43 26.32
CA LEU A 670 -10.73 -6.48 25.07
C LEU A 670 -11.20 -5.53 23.96
N PHE A 671 -12.51 -5.51 23.72
CA PHE A 671 -13.18 -4.72 22.69
C PHE A 671 -14.48 -4.16 23.27
N LYS A 672 -15.03 -3.13 22.62
CA LYS A 672 -16.35 -2.62 23.01
C LYS A 672 -17.46 -3.63 22.78
N ASP A 673 -18.34 -3.76 23.77
CA ASP A 673 -19.53 -4.62 23.68
C ASP A 673 -20.53 -4.08 22.63
N SER A 674 -20.46 -2.77 22.36
CA SER A 674 -21.27 -2.11 21.33
C SER A 674 -20.74 -2.31 19.90
N ALA A 675 -19.51 -2.79 19.73
CA ALA A 675 -18.89 -2.95 18.43
C ALA A 675 -19.59 -4.03 17.60
N ILE A 676 -19.60 -3.84 16.28
CA ILE A 676 -20.22 -4.76 15.32
C ILE A 676 -19.19 -5.45 14.43
N GLY A 677 -17.94 -4.99 14.44
CA GLY A 677 -16.85 -5.49 13.61
C GLY A 677 -15.62 -4.59 13.65
N PHE A 678 -14.69 -4.85 12.75
CA PHE A 678 -13.49 -4.05 12.53
C PHE A 678 -13.36 -3.61 11.07
N SER A 679 -12.82 -2.42 10.85
CA SER A 679 -12.37 -1.94 9.55
C SER A 679 -10.84 -1.89 9.50
N ARG A 680 -10.23 -2.34 8.41
CA ARG A 680 -8.76 -2.35 8.27
C ARG A 680 -8.28 -0.91 8.07
N VAL A 681 -7.32 -0.48 8.87
CA VAL A 681 -6.73 0.86 8.75
C VAL A 681 -5.65 0.84 7.67
N PRO A 682 -5.69 1.74 6.66
CA PRO A 682 -4.76 1.70 5.54
C PRO A 682 -3.28 1.90 5.95
N PRO A 683 -2.30 1.26 5.25
CA PRO A 683 -0.87 1.21 5.59
C PRO A 683 -0.14 2.52 5.87
N LYS A 684 -0.62 3.66 5.38
CA LYS A 684 0.04 4.96 5.60
C LYS A 684 -0.66 5.84 6.65
N VAL A 685 -1.79 5.39 7.20
CA VAL A 685 -2.48 6.07 8.31
C VAL A 685 -1.75 5.79 9.61
N ASP A 686 -1.11 6.81 10.17
CA ASP A 686 -0.54 6.77 11.52
C ASP A 686 -1.54 7.32 12.56
N VAL A 687 -1.12 7.37 13.84
CA VAL A 687 -1.95 7.94 14.91
C VAL A 687 -2.30 9.41 14.64
N GLY A 688 -1.39 10.15 14.02
CA GLY A 688 -1.59 11.56 13.64
C GLY A 688 -2.79 11.74 12.73
N LEU A 689 -2.83 10.97 11.65
CA LEU A 689 -3.93 10.97 10.69
C LEU A 689 -5.21 10.36 11.27
N TYR A 690 -5.11 9.26 12.00
CA TYR A 690 -6.27 8.57 12.57
C TYR A 690 -7.03 9.43 13.58
N LEU A 691 -6.31 10.13 14.46
CA LEU A 691 -6.92 10.98 15.47
C LEU A 691 -7.35 12.34 14.93
N THR A 692 -6.78 12.79 13.80
CA THR A 692 -6.95 14.13 13.20
C THR A 692 -6.28 15.26 13.98
N TYR A 693 -5.92 16.33 13.28
CA TYR A 693 -5.33 17.54 13.85
C TYR A 693 -6.18 18.16 14.97
N ASN A 694 -7.50 18.26 14.77
CA ASN A 694 -8.39 18.93 15.73
C ASN A 694 -8.39 18.24 17.09
N TYR A 695 -8.43 16.90 17.10
CA TYR A 695 -8.38 16.13 18.34
C TYR A 695 -7.00 16.21 19.00
N ILE A 696 -5.92 16.07 18.22
CA ILE A 696 -4.55 16.11 18.73
C ILE A 696 -4.23 17.47 19.34
N THR A 697 -4.53 18.55 18.62
CA THR A 697 -4.31 19.90 19.14
C THR A 697 -5.16 20.18 20.36
N SER A 698 -6.39 19.66 20.43
CA SER A 698 -7.20 19.77 21.65
C SER A 698 -6.49 19.15 22.86
N ILE A 699 -5.87 17.97 22.72
CA ILE A 699 -5.09 17.32 23.79
C ILE A 699 -3.80 18.10 24.10
N GLN A 700 -3.05 18.52 23.08
CA GLN A 700 -1.80 19.25 23.29
C GLN A 700 -2.06 20.60 23.96
N ASN A 701 -3.13 21.28 23.57
CA ASN A 701 -3.50 22.57 24.13
C ASN A 701 -3.78 22.46 25.63
N LEU A 702 -4.35 21.35 26.11
CA LEU A 702 -4.56 21.08 27.55
C LEU A 702 -3.29 21.14 28.41
N HIS A 703 -2.10 21.21 27.80
CA HIS A 703 -0.80 21.28 28.48
C HIS A 703 0.01 22.55 28.14
N ARG A 704 -0.56 23.51 27.39
CA ARG A 704 0.11 24.74 26.93
C ARG A 704 -0.56 25.99 27.48
N LYS A 705 0.17 27.11 27.59
CA LYS A 705 -0.41 28.42 27.91
C LYS A 705 -1.24 28.94 26.74
N GLU A 706 -2.31 29.67 27.04
CA GLU A 706 -3.22 30.20 26.01
C GLU A 706 -2.51 31.15 25.04
N LYS A 707 -1.60 32.00 25.54
CA LYS A 707 -0.77 32.90 24.73
C LYS A 707 0.09 32.14 23.70
N ASP A 708 0.66 31.00 24.09
CA ASP A 708 1.51 30.18 23.20
C ASP A 708 0.68 29.52 22.09
N VAL A 709 -0.55 29.11 22.42
CA VAL A 709 -1.51 28.57 21.45
C VAL A 709 -1.91 29.65 20.44
N ALA A 710 -2.23 30.86 20.90
CA ALA A 710 -2.56 31.99 20.05
C ALA A 710 -1.40 32.39 19.11
N ALA A 711 -0.17 32.44 19.61
CA ALA A 711 1.03 32.72 18.81
C ALA A 711 1.24 31.66 17.71
N THR A 712 1.04 30.38 18.04
CA THR A 712 1.13 29.27 17.06
C THR A 712 0.06 29.39 15.97
N ARG A 713 -1.13 29.87 16.32
CA ARG A 713 -2.24 30.08 15.35
C ARG A 713 -2.00 31.26 14.42
N ALA A 714 -1.35 32.31 14.88
CA ALA A 714 -1.06 33.49 14.07
C ALA A 714 0.02 33.25 13.00
N ARG A 715 0.90 32.26 13.21
CA ARG A 715 1.98 31.91 12.27
C ARG A 715 1.46 31.00 11.14
N VAL A 716 2.00 31.18 9.94
CA VAL A 716 1.78 30.29 8.80
C VAL A 716 3.03 29.45 8.55
N THR A 717 2.87 28.13 8.51
CA THR A 717 3.92 27.18 8.14
C THR A 717 3.68 26.67 6.72
N TRP A 718 4.49 27.11 5.76
CA TRP A 718 4.42 26.70 4.37
C TRP A 718 5.11 25.35 4.14
N CYS A 719 4.48 24.48 3.36
CA CYS A 719 5.05 23.20 2.97
C CYS A 719 5.74 23.28 1.61
N ALA A 720 7.05 23.04 1.59
CA ALA A 720 7.86 22.98 0.38
C ALA A 720 8.10 21.53 -0.08
N VAL A 721 8.01 21.27 -1.37
CA VAL A 721 8.26 19.94 -1.96
C VAL A 721 9.70 19.86 -2.48
N GLY A 722 10.53 19.12 -1.76
CA GLY A 722 11.95 18.96 -2.07
C GLY A 722 12.84 20.15 -1.62
N SER A 723 14.13 20.01 -1.88
CA SER A 723 15.16 20.93 -1.34
C SER A 723 15.19 22.30 -2.01
N GLU A 724 14.87 22.41 -3.30
CA GLU A 724 14.90 23.71 -4.00
C GLU A 724 13.76 24.62 -3.57
N GLU A 725 12.54 24.08 -3.43
CA GLU A 725 11.41 24.82 -2.88
C GLU A 725 11.68 25.22 -1.43
N LYS A 726 12.29 24.34 -0.62
CA LYS A 726 12.65 24.65 0.77
C LYS A 726 13.59 25.85 0.83
N ARG A 727 14.60 25.90 -0.04
CA ARG A 727 15.54 27.02 -0.14
C ARG A 727 14.82 28.35 -0.44
N LYS A 728 13.94 28.38 -1.45
CA LYS A 728 13.14 29.58 -1.77
C LYS A 728 12.19 29.96 -0.63
N CYS A 729 11.62 28.96 0.05
CA CYS A 729 10.77 29.20 1.21
C CYS A 729 11.57 29.82 2.36
N ASP A 730 12.79 29.35 2.62
CA ASP A 730 13.64 29.90 3.67
C ASP A 730 14.06 31.36 3.38
N GLU A 731 14.29 31.70 2.12
CA GLU A 731 14.46 33.10 1.69
C GLU A 731 13.20 33.94 1.99
N TRP A 732 12.02 33.41 1.70
CA TRP A 732 10.74 34.05 2.04
C TRP A 732 10.55 34.21 3.56
N ASN A 733 10.89 33.19 4.35
CA ASN A 733 10.85 33.24 5.81
C ASN A 733 11.74 34.38 6.34
N GLY A 734 12.96 34.50 5.83
CA GLY A 734 13.87 35.61 6.14
C GLY A 734 13.27 36.98 5.79
N ALA A 735 12.74 37.15 4.57
CA ALA A 735 12.15 38.40 4.12
C ALA A 735 10.87 38.80 4.88
N SER A 736 10.09 37.80 5.32
CA SER A 736 8.83 37.96 6.04
C SER A 736 8.98 38.19 7.57
N ASN A 737 10.23 38.22 8.08
CA ASN A 737 10.54 38.30 9.51
C ASN A 737 9.82 37.21 10.34
N GLY A 738 9.77 35.98 9.83
CA GLY A 738 9.17 34.84 10.54
C GLY A 738 7.65 34.79 10.54
N ARG A 739 6.97 35.69 9.82
CA ARG A 739 5.50 35.63 9.63
C ARG A 739 5.09 34.39 8.84
N VAL A 740 5.95 33.96 7.91
CA VAL A 740 5.86 32.67 7.21
C VAL A 740 7.07 31.82 7.59
N THR A 741 6.85 30.58 7.98
CA THR A 741 7.89 29.60 8.28
C THR A 741 7.80 28.41 7.35
N CYS A 742 8.85 27.59 7.26
CA CYS A 742 8.98 26.60 6.20
C CYS A 742 9.31 25.21 6.74
N THR A 743 8.57 24.23 6.25
CA THR A 743 8.90 22.81 6.37
C THR A 743 9.02 22.19 4.98
N SER A 744 9.62 21.02 4.86
CA SER A 744 9.76 20.35 3.56
C SER A 744 9.61 18.85 3.62
N PHE A 745 8.98 18.31 2.58
CA PHE A 745 8.81 16.87 2.41
C PHE A 745 9.17 16.44 0.98
N PRO A 746 9.44 15.14 0.73
CA PRO A 746 9.88 14.66 -0.57
C PRO A 746 8.80 14.72 -1.66
N THR A 747 7.52 14.60 -1.30
CA THR A 747 6.40 14.53 -2.24
C THR A 747 5.26 15.47 -1.85
N THR A 748 4.41 15.82 -2.83
CA THR A 748 3.19 16.61 -2.61
C THR A 748 2.21 15.90 -1.66
N GLU A 749 2.09 14.57 -1.73
CA GLU A 749 1.22 13.78 -0.84
C GLU A 749 1.69 13.83 0.62
N ASP A 750 3.00 13.83 0.85
CA ASP A 750 3.57 13.99 2.18
C ASP A 750 3.30 15.39 2.74
N CYS A 751 3.35 16.42 1.89
CA CYS A 751 2.95 17.77 2.29
C CYS A 751 1.45 17.88 2.61
N ILE A 752 0.56 17.27 1.82
CA ILE A 752 -0.87 17.20 2.14
C ILE A 752 -1.06 16.51 3.50
N THR A 753 -0.37 15.40 3.73
CA THR A 753 -0.37 14.66 4.99
C THR A 753 0.14 15.53 6.16
N ALA A 754 1.21 16.29 5.96
CA ALA A 754 1.75 17.22 6.96
C ALA A 754 0.75 18.35 7.29
N ILE A 755 0.04 18.87 6.28
CA ILE A 755 -1.04 19.85 6.49
C ILE A 755 -2.19 19.22 7.27
N MET A 756 -2.59 17.98 6.96
CA MET A 756 -3.63 17.28 7.72
C MET A 756 -3.24 17.03 9.19
N LYS A 757 -1.95 16.84 9.48
CA LYS A 757 -1.43 16.57 10.83
C LYS A 757 -1.16 17.83 11.65
N GLY A 758 -1.03 19.00 11.02
CA GLY A 758 -0.62 20.22 11.70
C GLY A 758 0.86 20.55 11.63
N ASP A 759 1.67 19.73 10.95
CA ASP A 759 3.11 19.93 10.77
C ASP A 759 3.39 21.03 9.72
N ALA A 760 2.42 21.28 8.85
CA ALA A 760 2.36 22.40 7.92
C ALA A 760 0.95 23.03 7.96
N ASP A 761 0.78 24.21 7.39
CA ASP A 761 -0.50 24.92 7.33
C ASP A 761 -1.01 25.09 5.88
N ALA A 762 -0.11 25.30 4.92
CA ALA A 762 -0.52 25.60 3.54
C ALA A 762 0.52 25.20 2.49
N MET A 763 0.05 25.04 1.27
CA MET A 763 0.87 24.97 0.05
C MET A 763 0.03 25.31 -1.17
N SER A 764 0.66 25.64 -2.31
CA SER A 764 -0.04 25.73 -3.60
C SER A 764 -0.09 24.38 -4.29
N LEU A 765 -1.25 24.03 -4.87
CA LEU A 765 -1.49 22.75 -5.53
C LEU A 765 -2.07 22.90 -6.93
N ASP A 766 -1.69 21.97 -7.80
CA ASP A 766 -2.36 21.73 -9.08
C ASP A 766 -3.75 21.10 -8.87
N GLY A 767 -4.69 21.33 -9.80
CA GLY A 767 -6.06 20.83 -9.75
C GLY A 767 -6.22 19.35 -9.39
N GLY A 768 -5.33 18.48 -9.84
CA GLY A 768 -5.37 17.06 -9.50
C GLY A 768 -5.02 16.77 -8.04
N TYR A 769 -4.08 17.52 -7.46
CA TYR A 769 -3.77 17.44 -6.04
C TYR A 769 -4.79 18.18 -5.18
N ILE A 770 -5.46 19.22 -5.70
CA ILE A 770 -6.62 19.84 -5.02
C ILE A 770 -7.75 18.83 -4.85
N TYR A 771 -7.99 17.95 -5.83
CA TYR A 771 -8.95 16.85 -5.70
C TYR A 771 -8.58 15.92 -4.54
N ILE A 772 -7.31 15.50 -4.48
CA ILE A 772 -6.80 14.63 -3.40
C ILE A 772 -6.92 15.33 -2.04
N ALA A 773 -6.42 16.56 -1.92
CA ALA A 773 -6.50 17.38 -0.72
C ALA A 773 -7.95 17.62 -0.26
N GLY A 774 -8.86 17.85 -1.20
CA GLY A 774 -10.29 18.03 -0.95
C GLY A 774 -10.97 16.78 -0.40
N LYS A 775 -10.63 15.61 -0.95
CA LYS A 775 -11.07 14.31 -0.40
C LYS A 775 -10.50 14.05 1.00
N CYS A 776 -9.35 14.65 1.33
CA CYS A 776 -8.79 14.64 2.68
C CYS A 776 -9.40 15.69 3.64
N GLY A 777 -10.36 16.50 3.19
CA GLY A 777 -11.00 17.54 4.01
C GLY A 777 -10.30 18.91 4.03
N LEU A 778 -9.27 19.11 3.20
CA LEU A 778 -8.64 20.43 3.02
C LEU A 778 -9.46 21.28 2.04
N VAL A 779 -9.36 22.60 2.17
CA VAL A 779 -10.14 23.56 1.38
C VAL A 779 -9.24 24.53 0.61
N PRO A 780 -9.63 24.94 -0.61
CA PRO A 780 -8.95 26.03 -1.31
C PRO A 780 -9.16 27.36 -0.58
N VAL A 781 -8.13 28.22 -0.57
CA VAL A 781 -8.12 29.53 0.10
C VAL A 781 -7.96 30.68 -0.89
N LEU A 782 -6.96 30.60 -1.78
CA LEU A 782 -6.73 31.59 -2.84
C LEU A 782 -6.30 30.88 -4.12
N ALA A 783 -6.64 31.44 -5.28
CA ALA A 783 -6.25 30.92 -6.60
C ALA A 783 -5.01 31.66 -7.14
N GLU A 784 -4.10 30.95 -7.79
CA GLU A 784 -3.02 31.57 -8.58
C GLU A 784 -3.60 32.17 -9.86
N ASN A 785 -3.78 33.49 -9.89
CA ASN A 785 -4.32 34.17 -11.04
C ASN A 785 -3.22 34.54 -12.03
N GLN A 786 -3.57 34.49 -13.31
CA GLN A 786 -2.66 34.84 -14.40
C GLN A 786 -3.15 36.07 -15.13
N LYS A 787 -2.24 36.76 -15.81
CA LYS A 787 -2.54 37.92 -16.65
C LYS A 787 -3.66 37.59 -17.64
N SER A 788 -4.77 38.33 -17.52
CA SER A 788 -5.91 38.20 -18.44
C SER A 788 -5.76 39.21 -19.59
N PRO A 789 -5.97 38.80 -20.85
CA PRO A 789 -5.98 39.71 -21.98
C PRO A 789 -7.23 40.61 -21.99
N LYS A 790 -8.21 40.35 -21.11
CA LYS A 790 -9.49 41.07 -21.03
C LYS A 790 -9.51 42.20 -20.00
N SER A 791 -8.47 42.35 -19.17
CA SER A 791 -8.46 43.32 -18.06
C SER A 791 -7.12 44.04 -17.94
N ASN A 792 -7.17 45.35 -17.65
CA ASN A 792 -6.02 46.19 -17.35
C ASN A 792 -5.59 46.03 -15.88
N GLY A 793 -4.95 44.92 -15.52
CA GLY A 793 -4.01 44.70 -14.38
C GLY A 793 -4.36 45.11 -12.92
N SER A 794 -5.20 46.11 -12.65
CA SER A 794 -5.41 46.69 -11.31
C SER A 794 -6.41 45.92 -10.44
N ASP A 795 -7.16 44.98 -11.01
CA ASP A 795 -8.23 44.22 -10.32
C ASP A 795 -7.85 42.77 -9.99
N CYS A 796 -6.58 42.37 -10.17
CA CYS A 796 -6.18 40.96 -10.21
C CYS A 796 -6.70 40.11 -9.04
N VAL A 797 -6.73 40.66 -7.81
CA VAL A 797 -7.16 39.96 -6.59
C VAL A 797 -8.65 39.62 -6.60
N ASP A 798 -9.48 40.48 -7.19
CA ASP A 798 -10.94 40.31 -7.28
C ASP A 798 -11.37 39.79 -8.67
N ARG A 799 -10.41 39.52 -9.56
CA ARG A 799 -10.68 38.94 -10.87
C ARG A 799 -10.87 37.43 -10.75
N PRO A 800 -12.01 36.86 -11.18
CA PRO A 800 -12.21 35.42 -11.15
C PRO A 800 -11.15 34.67 -11.95
N ALA A 801 -10.70 33.53 -11.43
CA ALA A 801 -9.78 32.65 -12.13
C ALA A 801 -10.45 32.06 -13.39
N GLU A 802 -9.83 32.26 -14.56
CA GLU A 802 -10.36 31.83 -15.88
C GLU A 802 -9.95 30.40 -16.29
N GLY A 803 -9.07 29.74 -15.54
CA GLY A 803 -8.44 28.48 -15.95
C GLY A 803 -7.18 28.69 -16.81
N TYR A 804 -6.60 27.58 -17.26
CA TYR A 804 -5.53 27.56 -18.24
C TYR A 804 -5.73 26.43 -19.26
N PHE A 805 -5.19 26.57 -20.46
CA PHE A 805 -5.34 25.54 -21.50
C PHE A 805 -4.31 24.41 -21.29
N ALA A 806 -4.80 23.18 -21.16
CA ALA A 806 -3.97 21.99 -21.20
C ALA A 806 -3.79 21.55 -22.65
N VAL A 807 -2.55 21.52 -23.14
CA VAL A 807 -2.25 21.20 -24.54
C VAL A 807 -1.30 20.00 -24.67
N ALA A 808 -1.36 19.36 -25.84
CA ALA A 808 -0.38 18.37 -26.28
C ALA A 808 0.52 19.02 -27.35
N ALA A 809 1.83 19.04 -27.14
CA ALA A 809 2.78 19.69 -28.04
C ALA A 809 3.67 18.65 -28.76
N VAL A 810 3.96 18.92 -30.04
CA VAL A 810 4.77 18.10 -30.96
C VAL A 810 5.70 18.98 -31.79
N ARG A 811 6.74 18.37 -32.38
CA ARG A 811 7.78 19.08 -33.13
C ARG A 811 7.19 19.30 -34.50
N LYS A 812 7.33 20.50 -35.06
CA LYS A 812 6.76 20.81 -36.37
C LYS A 812 7.19 19.78 -37.44
N GLU A 813 8.45 19.36 -37.37
CA GLU A 813 9.07 18.35 -38.24
C GLU A 813 8.49 16.93 -38.11
N ASP A 814 7.90 16.59 -36.95
CA ASP A 814 7.30 15.28 -36.67
C ASP A 814 5.88 15.19 -37.31
N THR A 815 5.82 15.18 -38.65
CA THR A 815 4.58 15.22 -39.46
C THR A 815 3.65 14.01 -39.29
N GLY A 816 4.11 12.93 -38.66
CA GLY A 816 3.33 11.71 -38.42
C GLY A 816 2.48 11.68 -37.15
N PHE A 817 2.28 12.82 -36.47
CA PHE A 817 1.49 12.91 -35.24
C PHE A 817 0.12 13.56 -35.47
N SER A 818 -0.92 12.89 -35.01
CA SER A 818 -2.26 13.39 -34.73
C SER A 818 -2.69 12.89 -33.36
N TRP A 819 -3.78 13.41 -32.80
CA TRP A 819 -4.26 12.96 -31.49
C TRP A 819 -4.61 11.46 -31.49
N SER A 820 -5.19 10.95 -32.58
CA SER A 820 -5.49 9.54 -32.78
C SER A 820 -4.26 8.64 -32.90
N SER A 821 -3.09 9.18 -33.28
CA SER A 821 -1.86 8.40 -33.49
C SER A 821 -0.87 8.46 -32.32
N VAL A 822 -1.20 9.17 -31.22
CA VAL A 822 -0.32 9.32 -30.04
C VAL A 822 -0.11 8.02 -29.26
N ARG A 823 -1.02 7.05 -29.40
CA ARG A 823 -0.93 5.77 -28.68
C ARG A 823 0.26 4.93 -29.19
N GLY A 824 0.99 4.31 -28.28
CA GLY A 824 2.18 3.52 -28.57
C GLY A 824 3.41 4.37 -28.94
N LYS A 825 3.31 5.71 -28.88
CA LYS A 825 4.44 6.63 -29.03
C LYS A 825 5.10 6.91 -27.69
N LYS A 826 6.22 7.64 -27.73
CA LYS A 826 6.90 8.14 -26.53
C LYS A 826 6.23 9.42 -26.03
N SER A 827 6.03 9.54 -24.72
CA SER A 827 5.37 10.70 -24.11
C SER A 827 6.19 11.31 -22.94
N CYS A 828 6.01 12.61 -22.71
CA CYS A 828 6.59 13.33 -21.58
C CYS A 828 5.46 13.99 -20.78
N HIS A 829 5.45 13.81 -19.46
CA HIS A 829 4.39 14.27 -18.57
C HIS A 829 4.97 15.09 -17.42
N THR A 830 4.20 16.06 -16.90
CA THR A 830 4.65 16.91 -15.78
C THR A 830 4.85 16.12 -14.48
N ALA A 831 3.87 15.30 -14.11
CA ALA A 831 3.92 14.25 -13.09
C ALA A 831 2.60 13.46 -13.12
N VAL A 832 2.60 12.27 -12.53
CA VAL A 832 1.37 11.51 -12.26
C VAL A 832 0.42 12.35 -11.40
N ASP A 833 -0.89 12.24 -11.66
CA ASP A 833 -1.98 12.95 -10.98
C ASP A 833 -2.07 14.47 -11.20
N ARG A 834 -1.16 15.09 -11.96
CA ARG A 834 -1.30 16.50 -12.35
C ARG A 834 -2.30 16.68 -13.49
N THR A 835 -2.97 17.81 -13.50
CA THR A 835 -4.07 18.13 -14.42
C THR A 835 -3.69 18.00 -15.90
N ALA A 836 -2.78 18.85 -16.37
CA ALA A 836 -2.43 18.91 -17.79
C ALA A 836 -1.49 17.78 -18.21
N GLY A 837 -0.64 17.30 -17.29
CA GLY A 837 0.32 16.24 -17.56
C GLY A 837 -0.26 14.83 -17.49
N TRP A 838 -1.35 14.61 -16.75
CA TRP A 838 -1.87 13.27 -16.47
C TRP A 838 -3.38 13.19 -16.58
N ASN A 839 -4.13 13.87 -15.71
CA ASN A 839 -5.58 13.65 -15.57
C ASN A 839 -6.35 13.89 -16.86
N ILE A 840 -6.02 14.96 -17.60
CA ILE A 840 -6.63 15.28 -18.90
C ILE A 840 -6.17 14.29 -19.99
N PRO A 841 -4.87 14.20 -20.34
CA PRO A 841 -4.45 13.35 -21.46
C PRO A 841 -4.73 11.86 -21.24
N VAL A 842 -4.45 11.34 -20.03
CA VAL A 842 -4.72 9.94 -19.70
C VAL A 842 -6.22 9.70 -19.57
N GLY A 843 -6.97 10.63 -18.96
CA GLY A 843 -8.43 10.53 -18.85
C GLY A 843 -9.12 10.43 -20.21
N LEU A 844 -8.67 11.22 -21.20
CA LEU A 844 -9.17 11.13 -22.58
C LEU A 844 -8.87 9.75 -23.21
N LEU A 845 -7.67 9.21 -23.02
CA LEU A 845 -7.29 7.88 -23.53
C LEU A 845 -8.02 6.74 -22.81
N VAL A 846 -8.26 6.84 -21.51
CA VAL A 846 -9.08 5.87 -20.75
C VAL A 846 -10.52 5.89 -21.25
N ASN A 847 -11.08 7.07 -21.53
CA ASN A 847 -12.43 7.16 -22.06
C ASN A 847 -12.56 6.50 -23.45
N GLN A 848 -11.52 6.58 -24.28
CA GLN A 848 -11.46 5.93 -25.59
C GLN A 848 -11.23 4.40 -25.49
N THR A 849 -10.27 3.97 -24.67
CA THR A 849 -9.81 2.58 -24.63
C THR A 849 -10.53 1.70 -23.62
N ARG A 850 -11.17 2.31 -22.61
CA ARG A 850 -11.73 1.64 -21.42
C ARG A 850 -10.72 0.76 -20.66
N SER A 851 -9.42 1.00 -20.85
CA SER A 851 -8.35 0.26 -20.19
C SER A 851 -7.75 1.06 -19.03
N CYS A 852 -7.45 0.36 -17.93
CA CYS A 852 -6.75 0.91 -16.77
C CYS A 852 -5.22 0.65 -16.80
N ARG A 853 -4.71 0.02 -17.87
CA ARG A 853 -3.28 -0.25 -18.05
C ARG A 853 -2.57 0.96 -18.67
N PHE A 854 -2.35 1.99 -17.86
CA PHE A 854 -1.81 3.28 -18.32
C PHE A 854 -0.41 3.17 -18.96
N ASP A 855 0.38 2.21 -18.52
CA ASP A 855 1.73 1.92 -19.01
C ASP A 855 1.76 1.25 -20.39
N GLU A 856 0.60 0.83 -20.92
CA GLU A 856 0.45 0.34 -22.29
C GLU A 856 0.02 1.42 -23.29
N PHE A 857 -0.40 2.59 -22.82
CA PHE A 857 -0.82 3.69 -23.71
C PHE A 857 0.35 4.26 -24.50
N PHE A 858 1.55 4.19 -23.94
CA PHE A 858 2.77 4.72 -24.51
C PHE A 858 3.86 3.66 -24.47
N SER A 859 4.74 3.64 -25.48
CA SER A 859 5.84 2.67 -25.51
C SER A 859 6.85 2.90 -24.38
N GLN A 860 7.11 4.18 -24.08
CA GLN A 860 8.02 4.65 -23.04
C GLN A 860 7.62 6.08 -22.68
N SER A 861 7.69 6.43 -21.39
CA SER A 861 7.38 7.79 -20.95
C SER A 861 8.37 8.29 -19.91
N CYS A 862 8.34 9.60 -19.65
CA CYS A 862 8.72 10.13 -18.35
C CYS A 862 7.48 10.73 -17.69
N ALA A 863 6.97 10.05 -16.67
CA ALA A 863 5.87 10.48 -15.82
C ALA A 863 6.31 10.41 -14.35
N PRO A 864 6.95 11.48 -13.83
CA PRO A 864 7.45 11.52 -12.47
C PRO A 864 6.38 11.14 -11.44
N GLY A 865 6.74 10.27 -10.50
CA GLY A 865 5.83 9.68 -9.51
C GLY A 865 5.25 8.32 -9.91
N ALA A 866 5.45 7.80 -11.12
CA ALA A 866 5.08 6.42 -11.46
C ALA A 866 6.04 5.40 -10.82
N ASP A 867 5.73 4.10 -10.93
CA ASP A 867 6.67 3.04 -10.49
C ASP A 867 7.98 3.20 -11.27
N PRO A 868 9.15 3.39 -10.61
CA PRO A 868 10.45 3.53 -11.27
C PRO A 868 10.79 2.37 -12.21
N ARG A 869 10.17 1.20 -12.05
CA ARG A 869 10.34 0.01 -12.89
C ARG A 869 9.37 -0.09 -14.07
N SER A 870 8.37 0.79 -14.14
CA SER A 870 7.38 0.84 -15.23
C SER A 870 7.93 1.56 -16.46
N ASN A 871 7.35 1.27 -17.64
CA ASN A 871 7.59 2.01 -18.88
C ASN A 871 7.32 3.51 -18.74
N LEU A 872 6.50 3.92 -17.77
CA LEU A 872 6.19 5.30 -17.46
C LEU A 872 7.40 6.11 -16.95
N CYS A 873 8.45 5.46 -16.44
CA CYS A 873 9.67 6.10 -15.95
C CYS A 873 10.88 5.87 -16.87
N ALA A 874 10.70 5.21 -18.01
CA ALA A 874 11.78 4.80 -18.89
C ALA A 874 12.61 5.98 -19.44
N LEU A 875 11.97 7.12 -19.73
CA LEU A 875 12.61 8.31 -20.29
C LEU A 875 13.08 9.32 -19.24
N CYS A 876 12.77 9.11 -17.96
CA CYS A 876 13.21 10.01 -16.89
C CYS A 876 14.73 9.92 -16.69
N VAL A 877 15.36 10.97 -16.16
CA VAL A 877 16.84 11.07 -16.13
C VAL A 877 17.41 11.34 -14.75
N GLY A 878 16.57 11.59 -13.75
CA GLY A 878 17.02 11.95 -12.42
C GLY A 878 17.71 13.32 -12.37
N ASP A 879 18.48 13.53 -11.31
CA ASP A 879 19.32 14.70 -11.13
C ASP A 879 20.61 14.64 -11.98
N GLU A 880 21.55 15.55 -11.75
CA GLU A 880 22.82 15.59 -12.49
C GLU A 880 23.70 14.34 -12.29
N LYS A 881 23.51 13.61 -11.18
CA LYS A 881 24.22 12.36 -10.88
C LYS A 881 23.48 11.12 -11.40
N GLY A 882 22.28 11.29 -11.97
CA GLY A 882 21.40 10.19 -12.38
C GLY A 882 20.63 9.56 -11.22
N GLU A 883 20.69 10.14 -10.01
CA GLU A 883 19.91 9.72 -8.85
C GLU A 883 18.49 10.32 -8.93
N ASN A 884 17.56 9.87 -8.08
CA ASN A 884 16.19 10.41 -8.02
C ASN A 884 15.40 10.28 -9.35
N LYS A 885 15.74 9.28 -10.18
CA LYS A 885 15.02 9.00 -11.44
C LYS A 885 13.53 8.82 -11.18
N CYS A 886 12.70 9.57 -11.92
CA CYS A 886 11.25 9.55 -11.82
C CYS A 886 10.69 10.06 -10.48
N ALA A 887 11.49 10.75 -9.64
CA ALA A 887 11.00 11.35 -8.41
C ALA A 887 9.98 12.48 -8.71
N PRO A 888 8.84 12.57 -7.98
CA PRO A 888 7.81 13.58 -8.22
C PRO A 888 8.17 14.94 -7.57
N ASN A 889 9.40 15.41 -7.76
CA ASN A 889 9.89 16.70 -7.28
C ASN A 889 11.00 17.24 -8.20
N SER A 890 11.48 18.46 -7.95
CA SER A 890 12.41 19.14 -8.85
C SER A 890 13.81 18.53 -8.96
N ARG A 891 14.14 17.49 -8.17
CA ARG A 891 15.39 16.72 -8.37
C ARG A 891 15.38 15.93 -9.67
N GLU A 892 14.21 15.47 -10.12
CA GLU A 892 14.07 14.94 -11.47
C GLU A 892 14.07 16.11 -12.47
N ARG A 893 15.09 16.17 -13.32
CA ARG A 893 15.23 17.26 -14.31
C ARG A 893 14.07 17.32 -15.30
N TYR A 894 13.34 16.22 -15.48
CA TYR A 894 12.16 16.14 -16.34
C TYR A 894 10.83 16.33 -15.59
N HIS A 895 10.86 16.79 -14.34
CA HIS A 895 9.66 17.08 -13.54
C HIS A 895 9.05 18.47 -13.80
N GLY A 896 7.72 18.54 -13.71
CA GLY A 896 6.97 19.77 -13.83
C GLY A 896 6.80 20.25 -15.27
N TYR A 897 6.28 21.46 -15.45
CA TYR A 897 5.99 22.02 -16.78
C TYR A 897 7.25 22.13 -17.65
N ASN A 898 8.34 22.68 -17.08
CA ASN A 898 9.58 22.88 -17.83
C ASN A 898 10.39 21.60 -17.97
N GLY A 899 10.33 20.69 -17.00
CA GLY A 899 10.94 19.38 -17.11
C GLY A 899 10.30 18.53 -18.21
N ALA A 900 8.97 18.54 -18.35
CA ALA A 900 8.29 17.81 -19.42
C ALA A 900 8.66 18.36 -20.82
N LEU A 901 8.83 19.68 -20.95
CA LEU A 901 9.33 20.31 -22.17
C LEU A 901 10.81 19.94 -22.43
N ARG A 902 11.65 19.96 -21.40
CA ARG A 902 13.07 19.57 -21.48
C ARG A 902 13.25 18.11 -21.87
N ALA A 903 12.46 17.20 -21.30
CA ALA A 903 12.43 15.76 -21.60
C ALA A 903 12.20 15.45 -23.08
N TRP A 904 11.41 16.33 -23.67
CA TRP A 904 10.98 16.24 -25.03
C TRP A 904 12.02 16.81 -26.00
N VAL A 905 12.59 17.97 -25.68
CA VAL A 905 13.55 18.68 -26.54
C VAL A 905 14.92 18.00 -26.55
N TRP A 906 15.44 17.57 -25.39
CA TRP A 906 16.83 17.12 -25.27
C TRP A 906 17.08 15.78 -26.00
N PRO A 907 18.12 15.69 -26.85
CA PRO A 907 18.49 14.45 -27.53
C PRO A 907 19.11 13.51 -26.50
N VAL A 908 18.41 12.43 -26.17
CA VAL A 908 19.10 11.24 -25.66
C VAL A 908 19.81 10.65 -26.88
N LEU A 909 21.13 10.53 -26.79
CA LEU A 909 22.05 10.03 -27.81
C LEU A 909 21.41 9.02 -28.78
N ASP A 910 21.49 9.36 -30.06
CA ASP A 910 21.29 8.49 -31.22
C ASP A 910 19.85 8.00 -31.56
N LYS A 911 19.02 8.93 -32.08
CA LYS A 911 18.13 8.82 -33.27
C LYS A 911 16.93 9.79 -33.16
N PRO A 912 16.57 10.50 -34.24
CA PRO A 912 15.39 11.36 -34.27
C PRO A 912 14.15 10.47 -34.30
N ARG A 913 13.44 10.37 -33.17
CA ARG A 913 12.11 9.76 -33.14
C ARG A 913 11.19 10.59 -32.26
N ALA A 914 10.27 11.31 -32.90
CA ALA A 914 8.84 11.24 -32.61
C ALA A 914 8.50 11.09 -31.11
N LYS A 915 8.70 12.15 -30.34
CA LYS A 915 8.22 12.29 -28.95
C LYS A 915 7.15 13.38 -28.93
N TRP A 916 6.22 13.32 -28.00
CA TRP A 916 5.30 14.43 -27.73
C TRP A 916 5.27 14.75 -26.24
N ALA A 917 5.01 16.01 -25.90
CA ALA A 917 4.89 16.48 -24.52
C ALA A 917 3.42 16.70 -24.17
N ALA A 918 2.93 15.94 -23.20
CA ALA A 918 1.63 16.13 -22.59
C ALA A 918 1.74 17.12 -21.43
N GLY A 919 0.97 18.21 -21.47
CA GLY A 919 0.83 19.09 -20.32
C GLY A 919 1.68 20.35 -20.35
N ALA A 920 2.01 20.86 -21.54
CA ALA A 920 2.38 22.27 -21.63
C ALA A 920 1.17 23.14 -21.23
N ARG A 921 1.44 24.23 -20.50
CA ARG A 921 0.44 25.24 -20.18
C ARG A 921 0.49 26.27 -21.29
N ALA A 922 -0.61 26.47 -22.00
CA ALA A 922 -0.77 27.68 -22.80
C ALA A 922 -1.63 28.65 -22.00
N SER A 923 -1.00 29.70 -21.44
CA SER A 923 -1.74 30.89 -20.99
C SER A 923 -2.00 31.81 -22.18
N TYR A 924 -2.91 32.77 -21.99
CA TYR A 924 -3.18 33.86 -22.95
C TYR A 924 -1.92 34.67 -23.32
N ASP A 925 -0.89 34.64 -22.47
CA ASP A 925 0.51 34.94 -22.81
C ASP A 925 1.22 33.58 -22.97
N THR A 926 1.42 33.13 -24.21
CA THR A 926 1.92 31.79 -24.57
C THR A 926 3.13 31.33 -23.75
N SER A 927 2.98 30.26 -22.97
CA SER A 927 4.07 29.56 -22.28
C SER A 927 4.36 28.16 -22.83
N ILE A 928 4.35 27.99 -24.16
CA ILE A 928 5.61 27.51 -24.75
C ILE A 928 6.45 28.76 -24.79
N PRO A 929 7.62 28.73 -24.18
CA PRO A 929 8.07 29.92 -23.51
C PRO A 929 8.19 31.12 -24.45
N GLU A 930 8.06 32.31 -23.91
CA GLU A 930 8.63 33.55 -24.44
C GLU A 930 10.16 33.43 -24.62
N HIS A 931 10.65 32.42 -25.36
CA HIS A 931 12.06 32.05 -25.52
C HIS A 931 12.53 32.27 -26.94
N GLY A 932 12.02 33.31 -27.60
CA GLY A 932 12.89 34.11 -28.46
C GLY A 932 14.02 34.75 -27.63
N GLY A 933 14.98 33.94 -27.15
CA GLY A 933 16.26 34.40 -26.58
C GLY A 933 16.35 34.71 -25.08
N LYS A 934 15.41 34.29 -24.20
CA LYS A 934 15.47 34.59 -22.74
C LYS A 934 15.72 33.41 -21.79
N GLY A 935 15.76 32.16 -22.27
CA GLY A 935 16.15 31.02 -21.43
C GLY A 935 17.64 31.09 -21.09
N THR A 936 17.98 31.34 -19.82
CA THR A 936 19.40 31.39 -19.38
C THR A 936 20.05 30.01 -19.35
N GLU A 937 19.25 28.94 -19.32
CA GLU A 937 19.71 27.55 -19.24
C GLU A 937 20.15 27.02 -20.61
N GLU A 938 21.24 26.26 -20.61
CA GLU A 938 21.94 25.78 -21.81
C GLU A 938 21.04 24.99 -22.78
N TRP A 939 20.07 24.24 -22.25
CA TRP A 939 19.16 23.42 -23.06
C TRP A 939 18.08 24.19 -23.82
N ALA A 940 17.76 25.41 -23.38
CA ALA A 940 16.67 26.21 -23.94
C ALA A 940 17.15 27.36 -24.82
N ARG A 941 18.47 27.60 -24.90
CA ARG A 941 19.06 28.80 -25.52
C ARG A 941 18.74 28.95 -27.02
N ASN A 942 18.56 27.85 -27.75
CA ASN A 942 18.38 27.84 -29.20
C ASN A 942 16.98 27.41 -29.67
N LEU A 943 16.01 27.27 -28.76
CA LEU A 943 14.66 26.82 -29.12
C LEU A 943 13.81 27.99 -29.59
N ARG A 944 13.10 27.82 -30.72
CA ARG A 944 12.17 28.83 -31.22
C ARG A 944 10.73 28.33 -31.09
N LEU A 945 9.80 29.25 -30.86
CA LEU A 945 8.38 28.93 -30.73
C LEU A 945 7.81 28.25 -32.00
N GLU A 946 8.34 28.63 -33.16
CA GLU A 946 7.98 28.10 -34.49
C GLU A 946 8.41 26.64 -34.73
N ASP A 947 9.30 26.10 -33.89
CA ASP A 947 9.74 24.70 -33.99
C ASP A 947 8.66 23.72 -33.47
N PHE A 948 7.55 24.25 -32.93
CA PHE A 948 6.54 23.49 -32.20
C PHE A 948 5.12 23.74 -32.71
N GLU A 949 4.29 22.71 -32.63
CA GLU A 949 2.85 22.74 -32.96
C GLU A 949 2.05 21.98 -31.89
N LEU A 950 0.76 22.32 -31.78
CA LEU A 950 -0.18 21.68 -30.88
C LEU A 950 -0.96 20.58 -31.61
N LEU A 951 -1.26 19.49 -30.91
CA LEU A 951 -2.20 18.47 -31.36
C LEU A 951 -3.61 18.82 -30.87
N CYS A 952 -4.54 18.94 -31.80
CA CYS A 952 -5.94 19.23 -31.51
C CYS A 952 -6.74 17.90 -31.47
N LEU A 953 -7.87 17.91 -30.75
CA LEU A 953 -8.72 16.71 -30.61
C LEU A 953 -9.41 16.28 -31.91
N ASP A 954 -9.49 17.18 -32.90
CA ASP A 954 -10.01 16.93 -34.25
C ASP A 954 -8.94 16.40 -35.21
N ASP A 955 -7.81 15.92 -34.68
CA ASP A 955 -6.63 15.44 -35.40
C ASP A 955 -5.90 16.50 -36.25
N THR A 956 -6.28 17.78 -36.16
CA THR A 956 -5.51 18.87 -36.77
C THR A 956 -4.30 19.27 -35.91
N ARG A 957 -3.39 20.02 -36.53
CA ARG A 957 -2.23 20.64 -35.87
C ARG A 957 -2.32 22.14 -36.02
N LYS A 958 -2.05 22.89 -34.96
CA LYS A 958 -2.05 24.36 -34.99
C LYS A 958 -0.79 24.96 -34.36
N PRO A 959 -0.40 26.17 -34.74
CA PRO A 959 0.64 26.92 -34.03
C PRO A 959 0.29 27.07 -32.55
N VAL A 960 1.33 27.19 -31.74
CA VAL A 960 1.22 27.33 -30.28
C VAL A 960 0.42 28.55 -29.86
N THR A 961 0.52 29.63 -30.63
CA THR A 961 -0.21 30.88 -30.44
C THR A 961 -1.73 30.71 -30.52
N GLU A 962 -2.21 29.61 -31.11
CA GLU A 962 -3.63 29.31 -31.31
C GLU A 962 -4.16 28.28 -30.28
N ALA A 963 -3.53 28.15 -29.12
CA ALA A 963 -3.95 27.21 -28.07
C ALA A 963 -5.42 27.40 -27.62
N LYS A 964 -5.96 28.61 -27.73
CA LYS A 964 -7.37 28.89 -27.45
C LYS A 964 -8.30 28.05 -28.35
N ASP A 965 -7.90 27.81 -29.59
CA ASP A 965 -8.66 27.07 -30.60
C ASP A 965 -8.09 25.65 -30.83
N CYS A 966 -7.09 25.24 -30.05
CA CYS A 966 -6.46 23.92 -30.10
C CYS A 966 -5.89 23.53 -28.73
N HIS A 967 -6.73 22.90 -27.90
CA HIS A 967 -6.36 22.40 -26.58
C HIS A 967 -7.14 21.12 -26.26
N LEU A 968 -6.67 20.36 -25.27
CA LEU A 968 -7.32 19.14 -24.81
C LEU A 968 -8.49 19.43 -23.88
N ALA A 969 -8.30 20.37 -22.94
CA ALA A 969 -9.34 20.86 -22.04
C ALA A 969 -8.88 22.16 -21.35
N ILE A 970 -9.83 22.86 -20.73
CA ILE A 970 -9.56 23.97 -19.80
C ILE A 970 -9.34 23.38 -18.41
N ALA A 971 -8.17 23.65 -17.83
CA ALA A 971 -7.78 23.22 -16.51
C ALA A 971 -8.06 24.32 -15.46
N PRO A 972 -8.50 23.97 -14.24
CA PRO A 972 -8.62 24.94 -13.15
C PRO A 972 -7.25 25.48 -12.74
N ASN A 973 -7.18 26.76 -12.34
CA ASN A 973 -5.95 27.36 -11.81
C ASN A 973 -5.44 26.58 -10.60
N HIS A 974 -4.12 26.65 -10.38
CA HIS A 974 -3.54 26.21 -9.12
C HIS A 974 -4.12 27.03 -7.98
N ALA A 975 -4.21 26.44 -6.78
CA ALA A 975 -4.75 27.12 -5.62
C ALA A 975 -3.97 26.77 -4.37
N VAL A 976 -3.89 27.75 -3.47
CA VAL A 976 -3.43 27.54 -2.11
C VAL A 976 -4.50 26.79 -1.36
N ILE A 977 -4.12 25.68 -0.74
CA ILE A 977 -4.98 24.86 0.10
C ILE A 977 -4.57 24.97 1.57
N SER A 978 -5.53 24.78 2.48
CA SER A 978 -5.28 24.75 3.91
C SER A 978 -6.38 23.98 4.65
N ARG A 979 -6.22 23.86 5.97
CA ARG A 979 -7.28 23.42 6.87
C ARG A 979 -8.28 24.57 7.09
N THR A 980 -9.52 24.23 7.41
CA THR A 980 -10.59 25.21 7.63
C THR A 980 -10.28 26.20 8.76
N ASP A 981 -9.57 25.77 9.81
CA ASP A 981 -9.18 26.60 10.95
C ASP A 981 -8.13 27.68 10.61
N LYS A 982 -7.45 27.56 9.47
CA LYS A 982 -6.37 28.47 9.04
C LYS A 982 -6.77 29.42 7.92
N VAL A 983 -7.95 29.28 7.32
CA VAL A 983 -8.36 30.01 6.11
C VAL A 983 -8.24 31.52 6.27
N GLU A 984 -8.85 32.10 7.31
CA GLU A 984 -8.88 33.56 7.50
C GLU A 984 -7.49 34.15 7.74
N VAL A 985 -6.72 33.54 8.64
CA VAL A 985 -5.35 33.97 8.97
C VAL A 985 -4.43 33.83 7.75
N LEU A 986 -4.53 32.70 7.03
CA LEU A 986 -3.72 32.46 5.84
C LEU A 986 -4.03 33.46 4.73
N GLN A 987 -5.31 33.76 4.51
CA GLN A 987 -5.75 34.74 3.52
C GLN A 987 -5.17 36.13 3.83
N GLN A 988 -5.26 36.58 5.09
CA GLN A 988 -4.68 37.86 5.52
C GLN A 988 -3.16 37.89 5.33
N VAL A 989 -2.46 36.84 5.77
CA VAL A 989 -1.00 36.75 5.64
C VAL A 989 -0.60 36.78 4.17
N LEU A 990 -1.24 36.00 3.30
CA LEU A 990 -0.87 35.93 1.88
C LEU A 990 -1.16 37.24 1.12
N PHE A 991 -2.23 37.97 1.47
CA PHE A 991 -2.45 39.31 0.91
C PHE A 991 -1.34 40.28 1.32
N ASP A 992 -0.97 40.31 2.61
CA ASP A 992 0.12 41.16 3.08
C ASP A 992 1.47 40.79 2.44
N GLN A 993 1.72 39.49 2.25
CA GLN A 993 2.96 38.99 1.64
C GLN A 993 3.01 39.32 0.14
N GLN A 994 1.92 39.17 -0.62
CA GLN A 994 1.94 39.53 -2.05
C GLN A 994 1.98 41.05 -2.29
N ASN A 995 1.43 41.87 -1.38
CA ASN A 995 1.56 43.33 -1.46
C ASN A 995 3.02 43.79 -1.33
N GLN A 996 3.86 43.03 -0.60
CA GLN A 996 5.27 43.31 -0.45
C GLN A 996 6.13 42.63 -1.52
N PHE A 997 5.89 41.35 -1.78
CA PHE A 997 6.77 40.49 -2.57
C PHE A 997 6.14 39.96 -3.86
N GLY A 998 4.89 40.33 -4.16
CA GLY A 998 4.22 39.95 -5.40
C GLY A 998 4.80 40.67 -6.62
N ARG A 999 4.16 40.51 -7.77
CA ARG A 999 4.68 40.98 -9.06
C ARG A 999 4.81 42.50 -9.15
N THR A 1000 3.91 43.22 -8.47
CA THR A 1000 3.91 44.68 -8.29
C THR A 1000 4.21 45.08 -6.84
N GLY A 1001 4.81 44.17 -6.06
CA GLY A 1001 5.04 44.36 -4.63
C GLY A 1001 6.15 45.38 -4.36
N SER A 1002 6.03 46.11 -3.25
CA SER A 1002 6.96 47.21 -2.92
C SER A 1002 8.42 46.78 -2.69
N ARG A 1003 8.66 45.50 -2.43
CA ARG A 1003 9.99 44.91 -2.11
C ARG A 1003 10.46 43.88 -3.15
N CYS A 1004 9.79 43.77 -4.30
CA CYS A 1004 10.23 43.01 -5.48
C CYS A 1004 10.59 44.01 -6.61
N PRO A 1005 11.76 43.92 -7.28
CA PRO A 1005 12.75 42.84 -7.23
C PRO A 1005 13.88 43.03 -6.19
N GLY A 1006 13.85 44.09 -5.39
CA GLY A 1006 14.97 44.49 -4.53
C GLY A 1006 15.35 43.49 -3.43
N GLU A 1007 14.39 42.81 -2.81
CA GLU A 1007 14.64 41.88 -1.70
C GLU A 1007 14.22 40.45 -2.01
N PHE A 1008 12.93 40.25 -2.32
CA PHE A 1008 12.37 38.93 -2.60
C PHE A 1008 11.15 39.03 -3.51
N CYS A 1009 11.02 38.09 -4.45
CA CYS A 1009 9.87 37.99 -5.35
C CYS A 1009 9.20 36.63 -5.18
N LEU A 1010 7.96 36.64 -4.71
CA LEU A 1010 7.18 35.44 -4.42
C LEU A 1010 6.91 34.61 -5.67
N PHE A 1011 6.54 35.27 -6.78
CA PHE A 1011 6.15 34.64 -8.04
C PHE A 1011 7.27 34.58 -9.08
N GLN A 1012 8.55 34.55 -8.65
CA GLN A 1012 9.69 34.39 -9.55
C GLN A 1012 10.64 33.31 -9.05
N SER A 1013 11.12 32.44 -9.94
CA SER A 1013 12.08 31.37 -9.61
C SER A 1013 12.96 30.96 -10.79
N LYS A 1014 13.24 31.88 -11.72
CA LYS A 1014 14.07 31.63 -12.92
C LYS A 1014 13.59 30.41 -13.71
N THR A 1015 12.30 30.31 -13.97
CA THR A 1015 11.64 29.23 -14.71
C THR A 1015 11.57 27.90 -13.96
N LYS A 1016 11.77 27.86 -12.65
CA LYS A 1016 11.65 26.59 -11.90
C LYS A 1016 10.24 26.35 -11.32
N ASN A 1017 9.37 27.36 -11.33
CA ASN A 1017 8.03 27.32 -10.72
C ASN A 1017 8.06 26.82 -9.26
N LEU A 1018 9.00 27.33 -8.46
CA LEU A 1018 9.16 26.93 -7.06
C LEU A 1018 8.13 27.65 -6.19
N LEU A 1019 7.38 26.88 -5.37
CA LEU A 1019 6.27 27.31 -4.48
C LEU A 1019 4.99 27.76 -5.21
N PHE A 1020 5.14 28.58 -6.25
CA PHE A 1020 4.07 29.12 -7.10
C PHE A 1020 4.53 29.10 -8.55
N ASN A 1021 3.60 29.15 -9.50
CA ASN A 1021 3.98 29.32 -10.91
C ASN A 1021 4.60 30.71 -11.15
N ASP A 1022 5.66 30.77 -11.96
CA ASP A 1022 6.39 32.03 -12.25
C ASP A 1022 5.56 33.04 -13.08
N ASN A 1023 4.50 32.57 -13.72
CA ASN A 1023 3.54 33.40 -14.46
C ASN A 1023 2.33 33.83 -13.63
N THR A 1024 2.35 33.57 -12.32
CA THR A 1024 1.35 34.13 -11.40
C THR A 1024 1.45 35.65 -11.40
N GLU A 1025 0.32 36.32 -11.62
CA GLU A 1025 0.19 37.76 -11.49
C GLU A 1025 -0.08 38.13 -10.03
N CYS A 1026 -1.04 37.46 -9.41
CA CYS A 1026 -1.42 37.63 -8.01
C CYS A 1026 -2.12 36.37 -7.46
N LEU A 1027 -2.35 36.33 -6.14
CA LEU A 1027 -3.28 35.39 -5.52
C LEU A 1027 -4.65 36.05 -5.40
N ALA A 1028 -5.67 35.44 -6.01
CA ALA A 1028 -7.02 35.98 -6.13
C ALA A 1028 -8.04 35.24 -5.24
N LYS A 1029 -9.14 35.94 -4.92
CA LYS A 1029 -10.26 35.41 -4.15
C LYS A 1029 -11.01 34.33 -4.95
N LEU A 1030 -11.68 33.43 -4.23
CA LEU A 1030 -12.38 32.28 -4.83
C LEU A 1030 -13.83 32.57 -5.25
N HIS A 1031 -14.38 33.75 -4.95
CA HIS A 1031 -15.75 34.16 -5.30
C HIS A 1031 -16.82 33.10 -4.96
N GLY A 1032 -16.77 32.55 -3.74
CA GLY A 1032 -17.73 31.55 -3.25
C GLY A 1032 -17.40 30.10 -3.61
N LYS A 1033 -16.33 29.83 -4.37
CA LYS A 1033 -15.81 28.48 -4.67
C LYS A 1033 -14.88 27.96 -3.57
N THR A 1034 -15.37 27.89 -2.34
CA THR A 1034 -14.57 27.56 -1.13
C THR A 1034 -14.40 26.06 -0.87
N THR A 1035 -15.02 25.20 -1.67
CA THR A 1035 -14.86 23.74 -1.60
C THR A 1035 -14.18 23.23 -2.87
N TYR A 1036 -13.45 22.11 -2.77
CA TYR A 1036 -12.67 21.58 -3.90
C TYR A 1036 -13.56 21.26 -5.12
N ASP A 1037 -14.76 20.75 -4.90
CA ASP A 1037 -15.72 20.39 -5.93
C ASP A 1037 -16.27 21.62 -6.67
N LYS A 1038 -16.61 22.68 -5.93
CA LYS A 1038 -17.03 23.97 -6.52
C LYS A 1038 -15.88 24.68 -7.24
N TYR A 1039 -14.66 24.56 -6.72
CA TYR A 1039 -13.48 25.17 -7.29
C TYR A 1039 -13.03 24.49 -8.59
N LEU A 1040 -12.90 23.17 -8.58
CA LEU A 1040 -12.49 22.37 -9.73
C LEU A 1040 -13.60 22.24 -10.78
N GLY A 1041 -14.86 22.32 -10.36
CA GLY A 1041 -16.01 22.09 -11.22
C GLY A 1041 -16.37 20.60 -11.34
N GLN A 1042 -17.65 20.33 -11.51
CA GLN A 1042 -18.20 18.97 -11.44
C GLN A 1042 -17.68 18.05 -12.55
N GLU A 1043 -17.47 18.57 -13.76
CA GLU A 1043 -16.91 17.81 -14.88
C GLU A 1043 -15.50 17.28 -14.57
N TYR A 1044 -14.63 18.13 -14.04
CA TYR A 1044 -13.27 17.76 -13.66
C TYR A 1044 -13.26 16.73 -12.52
N VAL A 1045 -14.12 16.91 -11.52
CA VAL A 1045 -14.26 15.99 -10.38
C VAL A 1045 -14.71 14.61 -10.86
N VAL A 1046 -15.72 14.53 -11.73
CA VAL A 1046 -16.22 13.26 -12.27
C VAL A 1046 -15.15 12.57 -13.11
N ALA A 1047 -14.48 13.31 -14.00
CA ALA A 1047 -13.41 12.76 -14.83
C ALA A 1047 -12.25 12.20 -13.99
N THR A 1048 -11.83 12.95 -12.96
CA THR A 1048 -10.77 12.52 -12.04
C THR A 1048 -11.21 11.32 -11.21
N THR A 1049 -12.47 11.29 -10.75
CA THR A 1049 -13.03 10.15 -9.99
C THR A 1049 -12.99 8.87 -10.83
N ASN A 1050 -13.42 8.93 -12.09
CA ASN A 1050 -13.38 7.79 -13.00
C ASN A 1050 -11.94 7.31 -13.27
N LEU A 1051 -10.99 8.25 -13.40
CA LEU A 1051 -9.58 7.89 -13.57
C LEU A 1051 -9.02 7.18 -12.33
N LYS A 1052 -9.44 7.59 -11.12
CA LYS A 1052 -8.97 6.99 -9.86
C LYS A 1052 -9.47 5.56 -9.63
N GLN A 1053 -10.62 5.16 -10.19
CA GLN A 1053 -11.10 3.77 -10.16
C GLN A 1053 -10.13 2.78 -10.82
N CYS A 1054 -9.24 3.25 -11.68
CA CYS A 1054 -8.27 2.44 -12.39
C CYS A 1054 -6.96 2.19 -11.62
N SER A 1055 -6.72 2.83 -10.46
CA SER A 1055 -5.47 2.69 -9.72
C SER A 1055 -5.71 2.30 -8.26
N SER A 1056 -5.50 1.03 -7.92
CA SER A 1056 -5.57 0.51 -6.54
C SER A 1056 -4.37 0.90 -5.66
N SER A 1057 -3.26 1.37 -6.25
CA SER A 1057 -2.01 1.66 -5.52
C SER A 1057 -2.04 2.94 -4.68
N ARG A 1058 -3.02 3.82 -4.90
CA ARG A 1058 -3.17 5.11 -4.20
C ARG A 1058 -4.55 5.32 -3.58
N GLU A 1059 -5.40 4.30 -3.62
CA GLU A 1059 -6.72 4.29 -2.99
C GLU A 1059 -6.63 4.62 -1.50
N TRP A 1060 -5.56 4.29 -0.78
CA TRP A 1060 -5.45 4.54 0.66
C TRP A 1060 -5.62 6.02 1.13
N ILE A 1061 -5.26 7.04 0.34
CA ILE A 1061 -5.53 8.45 0.71
C ILE A 1061 -7.03 8.73 0.61
N LEU A 1062 -7.66 8.14 -0.39
CA LEU A 1062 -9.07 8.34 -0.70
C LEU A 1062 -9.91 7.42 0.21
N ASP A 1063 -9.70 6.12 0.21
CA ASP A 1063 -10.39 5.09 1.00
C ASP A 1063 -10.16 5.19 2.51
N GLY A 1064 -9.01 5.72 2.95
CA GLY A 1064 -8.75 5.94 4.38
C GLY A 1064 -9.55 7.07 5.02
N ILE A 1065 -10.22 7.90 4.20
CA ILE A 1065 -10.89 9.14 4.63
C ILE A 1065 -12.31 9.26 4.04
N THR A 1066 -12.62 8.53 2.96
CA THR A 1066 -13.85 8.73 2.15
C THR A 1066 -15.16 8.34 2.82
N GLU A 1067 -15.17 7.66 3.97
CA GLU A 1067 -16.43 7.44 4.70
C GLU A 1067 -16.87 8.59 5.63
N GLU A 1068 -16.07 9.65 5.85
CA GLU A 1068 -16.49 10.72 6.78
C GLU A 1068 -16.06 12.13 6.33
N ALA A 1069 -16.71 12.61 5.25
CA ALA A 1069 -16.80 14.04 4.98
C ALA A 1069 -17.76 14.75 5.97
N THR A 1070 -17.52 14.67 7.29
CA THR A 1070 -18.23 15.50 8.31
C THR A 1070 -17.44 15.73 9.61
N TRP A 1071 -16.11 15.82 9.58
CA TRP A 1071 -15.30 16.06 10.80
C TRP A 1071 -15.11 17.54 11.18
N GLN A 1072 -16.09 18.39 10.85
CA GLN A 1072 -15.93 19.85 10.81
C GLN A 1072 -16.26 20.59 12.13
N ASN A 1073 -16.77 19.92 13.17
CA ASN A 1073 -17.39 20.62 14.33
C ASN A 1073 -16.58 20.65 15.64
N ILE A 1074 -15.28 20.31 15.65
CA ILE A 1074 -14.48 20.37 16.90
C ILE A 1074 -13.77 21.72 17.06
N ALA A 1075 -13.41 22.39 15.97
CA ALA A 1075 -12.66 23.64 16.01
C ALA A 1075 -13.51 24.80 16.52
N ASP A 1076 -14.70 25.04 15.95
CA ASP A 1076 -15.53 26.19 16.31
C ASP A 1076 -16.07 26.13 17.74
N PHE A 1077 -16.11 24.94 18.35
CA PHE A 1077 -16.74 24.76 19.65
C PHE A 1077 -15.80 24.88 20.85
N LEU A 1078 -14.49 24.70 20.66
CA LEU A 1078 -13.46 24.85 21.71
C LEU A 1078 -12.73 26.20 21.64
N LEU A 1079 -13.06 26.99 20.62
CA LEU A 1079 -12.56 28.33 20.38
C LEU A 1079 -13.59 29.32 20.88
N GLY A 1080 -13.40 29.88 22.07
CA GLY A 1080 -14.16 31.03 22.53
C GLY A 1080 -13.93 32.27 21.66
N SER A 1081 -14.39 32.25 20.40
CA SER A 1081 -14.66 33.45 19.63
C SER A 1081 -15.89 34.08 20.25
N GLN A 1082 -15.71 35.29 20.75
CA GLN A 1082 -16.82 36.13 21.17
C GLN A 1082 -17.82 36.21 20.03
N ILE A 1083 -19.01 35.63 20.22
CA ILE A 1083 -20.21 36.15 19.57
C ILE A 1083 -20.38 37.53 20.19
N ALA A 1084 -19.84 38.56 19.53
CA ALA A 1084 -20.30 39.92 19.78
C ALA A 1084 -21.84 39.89 19.64
N PRO A 1085 -22.61 40.35 20.64
CA PRO A 1085 -24.05 40.39 20.51
C PRO A 1085 -24.38 41.34 19.37
N LYS A 1086 -25.01 40.82 18.30
CA LYS A 1086 -25.70 41.66 17.33
C LYS A 1086 -26.87 42.31 18.07
N SER A 1087 -26.77 43.61 18.32
CA SER A 1087 -27.93 44.50 18.42
C SER A 1087 -28.64 44.55 17.07
#